data_AF-A0A7Y5BY03-F1
#
_entry.id   AF-A0A7Y5BY03-F1
#
_cell.length_a   1.000
_cell.length_b   1.000
_cell.length_c   1.000
_cell.angle_alpha   90.00
_cell.angle_beta   90.00
_cell.angle_gamma   90.00
#
_symmetry.space_group_name_H-M   'P 1'
#
loop_
_entity.id
_entity.type
_entity.pdbx_description
1 polymer ?
#
loop_
_entity_poly.entity_id
_entity_poly.type
_entity_poly.pdbx_seq_one_letter_code
_entity_poly.pdbx_strand_id
1 'polypeptide(L)'
;MKRYKGLVTLLNWLILLAIPLTTLSPALTPLARAFDSPEALAAYEAQNTPFATPIVDGIVDASYGPPIASDPADAPQGNLPMDLLDLYITDDANYFYFAYTVNVDIAATNWGKYLFYIDTTNDANGATSDAWGRNVVVTDPHKPEFSINTWVDAQPYGTEDIQFWGWNQGTTSWNSLPAITAAALGTGSPSTIEWQVAKADLGNPSTIWVEVYSTGGGGGDNAQDTINEPVNDWNATDWGTQATLLNSSQYPPPPLVIVDGVIDAAYGDPLASDPPDAPQGNLPMDLLDLYVTDDADNYYVAFTVNENFASTNWGKYILYIDTTNDPNGATSDAWGRNVIVADPHKPEFSLNTYVDAQPYGPEDIQFWGWNQGTTSWNSLGAIPAAALGTGVPSIVEWQIAKADLGNPTSIWLEVYSTGGGGGDNAQDTINDPANDWNATNWSSQATLLNSTEYPAPPPPPTGICTSGADHDNNIFWSDLGHNSRDGLYRNPGGPVVTGTDVTLRLRAACGDLTNAQVRVYNDRLNVQTISNLNLVQQEGQYEWWEITLPASELPTVYWYRFIAQDGTATAYYEDEAARNGGWGQTVGESQDNSWQLTHYDPNFHTPDWVKNAVVYQIFTDRFNDGDPTNNTPAGSFFYNETTTIIRSNATDWNTPICDPRDAASDCPGVYSQNFYGGDLQGIINKLDYLETLGVTALYLNPIFESPSNHKYDTTDFSVIDDNFGDLALFQTLVTQAGTRGMSVILDGVFNHTSSDSIYFDRYGRYAEVGACESETSPYREWYYFTDVTPGTGPCVGSDGTPEAATYTSWFGFDSLPKLNANIQAVRDLIWDGGSTSIARFWVEE
;
A
#
# COMPACT_ATOMS: atom_id res chain seq x y z
N MET A 1 -60.65 19.20 52.86
CA MET A 1 -60.08 17.86 53.13
C MET A 1 -60.70 16.85 52.18
N LYS A 2 -59.86 16.17 51.37
CA LYS A 2 -60.08 14.93 50.58
C LYS A 2 -61.20 14.91 49.54
N ARG A 3 -61.03 14.46 48.29
CA ARG A 3 -59.93 14.34 47.31
C ARG A 3 -60.66 14.14 45.94
N TYR A 4 -60.08 14.65 44.85
CA TYR A 4 -60.78 15.13 43.64
C TYR A 4 -60.94 14.12 42.47
N LYS A 5 -61.97 14.40 41.65
CA LYS A 5 -62.39 13.89 40.32
C LYS A 5 -61.30 14.19 39.23
N GLY A 6 -61.22 13.62 38.02
CA GLY A 6 -62.13 12.92 37.12
C GLY A 6 -62.13 13.61 35.74
N LEU A 7 -61.88 12.83 34.65
CA LEU A 7 -62.18 13.04 33.21
C LEU A 7 -61.39 14.07 32.32
N VAL A 8 -60.76 13.53 31.26
CA VAL A 8 -61.00 13.76 29.79
C VAL A 8 -60.44 15.02 29.04
N THR A 9 -59.61 14.72 28.01
CA THR A 9 -59.36 15.35 26.67
C THR A 9 -58.73 16.74 26.44
N LEU A 10 -57.85 16.75 25.42
CA LEU A 10 -57.64 17.67 24.27
C LEU A 10 -57.03 19.09 24.41
N LEU A 11 -55.96 19.27 23.59
CA LEU A 11 -55.66 20.33 22.61
C LEU A 11 -55.22 21.77 23.01
N ASN A 12 -54.05 22.14 22.47
CA ASN A 12 -53.71 23.34 21.67
C ASN A 12 -53.72 24.80 22.24
N TRP A 13 -52.55 25.43 22.05
CA TRP A 13 -52.25 26.78 21.48
C TRP A 13 -52.08 28.05 22.37
N LEU A 14 -50.88 28.65 22.16
CA LEU A 14 -50.45 30.08 22.08
C LEU A 14 -50.45 31.09 23.25
N ILE A 15 -49.22 31.63 23.48
CA ILE A 15 -48.75 33.04 23.63
C ILE A 15 -49.23 33.88 24.84
N LEU A 16 -48.27 34.43 25.61
CA LEU A 16 -48.00 35.88 25.75
C LEU A 16 -46.83 36.21 26.73
N LEU A 17 -45.77 36.80 26.16
CA LEU A 17 -45.00 37.99 26.57
C LEU A 17 -44.78 38.34 28.07
N ALA A 18 -43.49 38.48 28.44
CA ALA A 18 -42.81 39.74 28.84
C ALA A 18 -41.94 39.72 30.13
N ILE A 19 -40.59 39.74 29.94
CA ILE A 19 -39.56 40.70 30.46
C ILE A 19 -39.37 40.86 32.02
N PRO A 20 -38.17 41.19 32.61
CA PRO A 20 -36.83 41.60 32.08
C PRO A 20 -35.56 40.96 32.70
N LEU A 21 -34.45 41.21 31.98
CA LEU A 21 -33.02 41.20 32.37
C LEU A 21 -32.61 42.35 33.33
N THR A 22 -31.64 42.07 34.22
CA THR A 22 -30.53 42.96 34.68
C THR A 22 -29.48 42.05 35.36
N THR A 23 -28.15 42.04 35.15
CA THR A 23 -27.15 43.13 35.11
C THR A 23 -25.77 42.69 34.53
N LEU A 24 -25.14 43.61 33.77
CA LEU A 24 -23.69 43.94 33.64
C LEU A 24 -22.72 43.13 32.72
N SER A 25 -22.25 43.83 31.68
CA SER A 25 -20.98 43.68 30.90
C SER A 25 -19.84 44.47 31.62
N PRO A 26 -18.51 44.38 31.30
CA PRO A 26 -17.93 44.44 29.93
C PRO A 26 -16.60 43.66 29.67
N ALA A 27 -16.52 42.95 28.54
CA ALA A 27 -15.27 42.73 27.78
C ALA A 27 -15.58 42.03 26.45
N LEU A 28 -16.07 42.79 25.47
CA LEU A 28 -16.12 42.39 24.07
C LEU A 28 -15.56 43.53 23.24
N THR A 29 -14.41 43.31 22.62
CA THR A 29 -14.01 43.67 21.23
C THR A 29 -12.51 43.32 21.08
N PRO A 30 -12.07 42.67 19.98
CA PRO A 30 -12.40 43.07 18.62
C PRO A 30 -12.78 41.91 17.67
N LEU A 31 -13.91 42.02 16.96
CA LEU A 31 -14.17 41.30 15.71
C LEU A 31 -15.23 41.99 14.81
N ALA A 32 -15.77 43.14 15.23
CA ALA A 32 -16.74 43.90 14.44
C ALA A 32 -16.04 44.96 13.56
N ARG A 33 -15.25 44.54 12.56
CA ARG A 33 -14.76 45.43 11.47
C ARG A 33 -14.46 44.71 10.13
N ALA A 34 -15.00 43.51 9.89
CA ALA A 34 -15.03 42.92 8.55
C ALA A 34 -16.48 42.96 8.05
N PHE A 35 -16.70 43.04 6.74
CA PHE A 35 -17.99 43.15 6.03
C PHE A 35 -18.53 44.59 5.88
N ASP A 36 -18.17 45.20 4.75
CA ASP A 36 -18.56 46.56 4.32
C ASP A 36 -19.89 46.61 3.53
N SER A 37 -20.62 45.49 3.37
CA SER A 37 -21.99 45.52 2.80
C SER A 37 -22.93 44.48 3.42
N PRO A 38 -24.24 44.76 3.46
CA PRO A 38 -25.27 43.79 3.84
C PRO A 38 -25.29 42.54 2.94
N GLU A 39 -24.85 42.64 1.68
CA GLU A 39 -24.73 41.48 0.78
C GLU A 39 -23.55 40.59 1.14
N ALA A 40 -22.41 41.16 1.58
CA ALA A 40 -21.26 40.38 2.04
C ALA A 40 -21.54 39.67 3.38
N LEU A 41 -22.32 40.31 4.26
CA LEU A 41 -22.82 39.69 5.48
C LEU A 41 -23.82 38.57 5.16
N ALA A 42 -24.72 38.76 4.19
CA ALA A 42 -25.67 37.73 3.78
C ALA A 42 -25.00 36.53 3.07
N ALA A 43 -23.94 36.76 2.30
CA ALA A 43 -23.15 35.68 1.69
C ALA A 43 -22.33 34.91 2.73
N TYR A 44 -21.73 35.62 3.70
CA TYR A 44 -21.03 34.99 4.83
C TYR A 44 -21.99 34.22 5.75
N GLU A 45 -23.19 34.73 6.01
CA GLU A 45 -24.24 34.04 6.78
C GLU A 45 -24.84 32.85 6.00
N ALA A 46 -24.85 32.86 4.67
CA ALA A 46 -25.28 31.73 3.84
C ALA A 46 -24.22 30.62 3.75
N GLN A 47 -22.93 30.94 3.81
CA GLN A 47 -21.83 29.96 3.84
C GLN A 47 -21.53 29.44 5.26
N ASN A 48 -21.88 30.19 6.31
CA ASN A 48 -21.56 29.85 7.71
C ASN A 48 -22.80 29.67 8.61
N THR A 49 -23.99 29.51 8.03
CA THR A 49 -25.08 28.91 8.78
C THR A 49 -24.77 27.41 8.91
N PRO A 50 -24.82 26.82 10.13
CA PRO A 50 -24.88 25.37 10.22
C PRO A 50 -26.03 24.94 9.33
N PHE A 51 -25.76 24.09 8.34
CA PHE A 51 -26.80 23.51 7.51
C PHE A 51 -27.93 23.07 8.43
N ALA A 52 -29.13 23.63 8.23
CA ALA A 52 -30.26 23.25 9.04
C ALA A 52 -30.43 21.73 8.91
N THR A 53 -30.56 21.03 10.04
CA THR A 53 -30.81 19.59 10.04
C THR A 53 -31.95 19.27 9.05
N PRO A 54 -31.74 18.34 8.08
CA PRO A 54 -32.78 17.98 7.12
C PRO A 54 -34.08 17.58 7.81
N ILE A 55 -35.20 17.94 7.20
CA ILE A 55 -36.54 17.57 7.60
C ILE A 55 -36.94 16.38 6.74
N VAL A 56 -37.13 15.22 7.37
CA VAL A 56 -37.62 14.02 6.67
C VAL A 56 -39.11 14.21 6.34
N ASP A 57 -39.41 14.77 5.17
CA ASP A 57 -40.77 15.03 4.68
C ASP A 57 -41.01 14.61 3.22
N GLY A 58 -40.02 13.98 2.58
CA GLY A 58 -40.10 13.47 1.22
C GLY A 58 -39.80 14.56 0.19
N ILE A 59 -39.01 15.56 0.56
CA ILE A 59 -38.54 16.63 -0.32
C ILE A 59 -37.05 16.82 -0.05
N VAL A 60 -36.22 16.68 -1.09
CA VAL A 60 -34.78 16.90 -0.97
C VAL A 60 -34.51 18.34 -0.51
N ASP A 61 -34.16 18.48 0.77
CA ASP A 61 -33.81 19.76 1.37
C ASP A 61 -32.47 20.29 0.83
N ALA A 62 -32.34 21.62 0.77
CA ALA A 62 -31.08 22.26 0.40
C ALA A 62 -29.92 21.90 1.36
N SER A 63 -30.21 21.43 2.58
CA SER A 63 -29.20 21.02 3.56
C SER A 63 -28.51 19.69 3.24
N TYR A 64 -29.05 18.88 2.31
CA TYR A 64 -28.34 17.72 1.80
C TYR A 64 -27.11 18.08 0.95
N GLY A 65 -27.09 19.29 0.37
CA GLY A 65 -26.05 19.67 -0.60
C GLY A 65 -26.27 19.03 -1.99
N PRO A 66 -25.24 18.98 -2.84
CA PRO A 66 -25.30 18.29 -4.12
C PRO A 66 -25.45 16.77 -3.94
N PRO A 67 -25.97 16.04 -4.95
CA PRO A 67 -26.01 14.58 -4.88
C PRO A 67 -24.59 14.01 -4.81
N ILE A 68 -24.42 12.93 -4.04
CA ILE A 68 -23.14 12.23 -3.90
C ILE A 68 -22.93 11.19 -5.01
N ALA A 69 -24.01 10.78 -5.68
CA ALA A 69 -24.01 9.93 -6.86
C ALA A 69 -25.29 10.19 -7.68
N SER A 70 -25.19 10.02 -8.99
CA SER A 70 -26.30 10.23 -9.93
C SER A 70 -26.24 9.22 -11.06
N ASP A 71 -27.38 8.74 -11.50
CA ASP A 71 -27.53 7.90 -12.69
C ASP A 71 -27.67 8.77 -13.97
N PRO A 72 -26.77 8.64 -14.96
CA PRO A 72 -26.88 9.36 -16.22
C PRO A 72 -28.06 8.87 -17.08
N ALA A 73 -29.00 9.77 -17.37
CA ALA A 73 -30.16 9.50 -18.22
C ALA A 73 -29.78 8.79 -19.55
N ASP A 74 -30.40 7.62 -19.80
CA ASP A 74 -30.30 6.76 -20.99
C ASP A 74 -29.23 5.63 -20.99
N ALA A 75 -28.91 5.01 -19.84
CA ALA A 75 -28.25 3.70 -19.85
C ALA A 75 -29.19 2.62 -20.47
N PRO A 76 -28.73 1.78 -21.42
CA PRO A 76 -29.60 0.86 -22.19
C PRO A 76 -30.25 -0.28 -21.37
N GLN A 77 -30.03 -0.32 -20.06
CA GLN A 77 -30.44 -1.39 -19.15
C GLN A 77 -31.40 -0.91 -18.04
N GLY A 78 -31.43 0.39 -17.74
CA GLY A 78 -32.43 1.04 -16.87
C GLY A 78 -33.81 0.96 -17.50
N ASN A 79 -34.74 0.26 -16.84
CA ASN A 79 -36.11 0.16 -17.34
C ASN A 79 -36.83 1.45 -16.93
N LEU A 80 -37.21 2.28 -17.91
CA LEU A 80 -37.89 3.58 -17.74
C LEU A 80 -39.01 3.67 -16.66
N PRO A 81 -39.75 2.60 -16.27
CA PRO A 81 -40.76 2.73 -15.23
C PRO A 81 -40.26 2.99 -13.81
N MET A 82 -38.99 2.74 -13.46
CA MET A 82 -38.46 2.81 -12.08
C MET A 82 -36.95 3.17 -12.05
N ASP A 83 -36.59 4.21 -12.78
CA ASP A 83 -35.22 4.72 -12.90
C ASP A 83 -34.88 5.52 -11.64
N LEU A 84 -33.80 5.16 -10.96
CA LEU A 84 -33.18 5.93 -9.90
C LEU A 84 -32.42 7.10 -10.53
N LEU A 85 -32.37 8.26 -9.87
CA LEU A 85 -31.79 9.45 -10.49
C LEU A 85 -30.62 10.01 -9.67
N ASP A 86 -30.88 10.45 -8.45
CA ASP A 86 -29.87 11.10 -7.61
C ASP A 86 -29.89 10.52 -6.20
N LEU A 87 -28.71 10.34 -5.60
CA LEU A 87 -28.52 9.97 -4.20
C LEU A 87 -27.92 11.15 -3.43
N TYR A 88 -28.52 11.47 -2.30
CA TYR A 88 -28.12 12.53 -1.38
C TYR A 88 -27.87 11.97 0.01
N ILE A 89 -26.76 12.36 0.64
CA ILE A 89 -26.44 12.00 2.01
C ILE A 89 -25.90 13.22 2.74
N THR A 90 -26.38 13.42 3.96
CA THR A 90 -25.76 14.36 4.91
C THR A 90 -25.83 13.79 6.33
N ASP A 91 -25.14 14.41 7.28
CA ASP A 91 -25.10 13.94 8.66
C ASP A 91 -25.03 15.08 9.68
N ASP A 92 -25.42 14.74 10.92
CA ASP A 92 -25.14 15.56 12.09
C ASP A 92 -24.40 14.73 13.15
N ALA A 93 -24.26 15.29 14.36
CA ALA A 93 -23.56 14.61 15.46
C ALA A 93 -24.18 13.25 15.85
N ASN A 94 -25.44 12.98 15.52
CA ASN A 94 -26.18 11.81 15.98
C ASN A 94 -26.80 10.97 14.83
N TYR A 95 -27.09 11.57 13.67
CA TYR A 95 -27.85 10.91 12.60
C TYR A 95 -27.16 11.03 11.24
N PHE A 96 -27.37 10.01 10.41
CA PHE A 96 -27.27 10.13 8.95
C PHE A 96 -28.66 10.39 8.37
N TYR A 97 -28.71 11.24 7.36
CA TYR A 97 -29.88 11.55 6.55
C TYR A 97 -29.59 11.09 5.13
N PHE A 98 -30.54 10.36 4.55
CA PHE A 98 -30.42 9.76 3.23
C PHE A 98 -31.64 10.16 2.41
N ALA A 99 -31.44 10.57 1.16
CA ALA A 99 -32.52 10.79 0.20
C ALA A 99 -32.11 10.27 -1.18
N TYR A 100 -33.04 9.74 -1.95
CA TYR A 100 -32.83 9.49 -3.37
C TYR A 100 -34.10 9.74 -4.17
N THR A 101 -33.92 10.02 -5.45
CA THR A 101 -35.01 10.36 -6.36
C THR A 101 -35.26 9.24 -7.38
N VAL A 102 -36.52 9.09 -7.76
CA VAL A 102 -36.99 8.12 -8.76
C VAL A 102 -37.76 8.86 -9.84
N ASN A 103 -37.54 8.50 -11.11
CA ASN A 103 -38.08 9.24 -12.25
C ASN A 103 -39.63 9.28 -12.35
N VAL A 104 -40.33 8.36 -11.69
CA VAL A 104 -41.80 8.26 -11.71
C VAL A 104 -42.48 8.86 -10.48
N ASP A 105 -43.78 9.16 -10.62
CA ASP A 105 -44.68 9.41 -9.49
C ASP A 105 -45.11 8.10 -8.83
N ILE A 106 -44.50 7.80 -7.68
CA ILE A 106 -44.76 6.58 -6.91
C ILE A 106 -46.21 6.46 -6.43
N ALA A 107 -46.95 7.57 -6.32
CA ALA A 107 -48.38 7.53 -6.03
C ALA A 107 -49.23 7.12 -7.23
N ALA A 108 -48.74 7.41 -8.45
CA ALA A 108 -49.39 7.04 -9.69
C ALA A 108 -49.09 5.60 -10.10
N THR A 109 -47.86 5.13 -9.86
CA THR A 109 -47.47 3.73 -10.11
C THR A 109 -48.00 2.81 -9.02
N ASN A 110 -47.81 3.15 -7.74
CA ASN A 110 -48.25 2.35 -6.58
C ASN A 110 -47.76 0.88 -6.64
N TRP A 111 -46.53 0.69 -7.09
CA TRP A 111 -45.76 -0.56 -7.01
C TRP A 111 -44.26 -0.19 -7.03
N GLY A 112 -43.42 -0.96 -6.34
CA GLY A 112 -41.98 -0.71 -6.33
C GLY A 112 -41.28 -1.26 -5.10
N LYS A 113 -40.01 -1.63 -5.27
CA LYS A 113 -39.15 -2.12 -4.19
C LYS A 113 -37.75 -1.58 -4.36
N TYR A 114 -37.23 -0.97 -3.30
CA TYR A 114 -35.94 -0.29 -3.28
C TYR A 114 -35.14 -0.76 -2.09
N LEU A 115 -33.86 -1.00 -2.30
CA LEU A 115 -32.94 -1.44 -1.26
C LEU A 115 -31.76 -0.49 -1.22
N PHE A 116 -31.34 -0.18 0.00
CA PHE A 116 -30.22 0.70 0.30
C PHE A 116 -29.25 -0.06 1.20
N TYR A 117 -28.02 -0.24 0.72
CA TYR A 117 -26.97 -0.98 1.39
C TYR A 117 -25.96 -0.05 2.02
N ILE A 118 -25.40 -0.47 3.16
CA ILE A 118 -24.44 0.32 3.92
C ILE A 118 -23.33 -0.61 4.43
N ASP A 119 -22.10 -0.32 4.04
CA ASP A 119 -20.86 -0.79 4.68
C ASP A 119 -20.32 0.33 5.58
N THR A 120 -19.89 -0.07 6.78
CA THR A 120 -19.39 0.79 7.86
C THR A 120 -17.95 0.46 8.25
N THR A 121 -17.39 -0.64 7.72
CA THR A 121 -16.11 -1.22 8.13
C THR A 121 -15.00 -1.07 7.09
N ASN A 122 -15.33 -0.71 5.84
CA ASN A 122 -14.38 -0.52 4.76
C ASN A 122 -13.57 -1.80 4.46
N ASP A 123 -14.25 -2.95 4.48
CA ASP A 123 -13.63 -4.24 4.27
C ASP A 123 -14.52 -5.19 3.44
N ALA A 124 -13.91 -6.29 2.98
CA ALA A 124 -14.60 -7.26 2.13
C ALA A 124 -15.52 -8.23 2.90
N ASN A 125 -15.75 -8.02 4.20
CA ASN A 125 -16.58 -8.84 5.07
C ASN A 125 -17.99 -8.26 5.21
N GLY A 126 -18.90 -8.74 4.38
CA GLY A 126 -20.31 -8.36 4.47
C GLY A 126 -21.23 -9.41 3.89
N ALA A 127 -22.51 -9.08 3.83
CA ALA A 127 -23.52 -9.99 3.31
C ALA A 127 -23.31 -10.28 1.81
N THR A 128 -23.56 -11.53 1.43
CA THR A 128 -23.52 -12.02 0.02
C THR A 128 -24.91 -12.38 -0.50
N SER A 129 -25.95 -11.86 0.16
CA SER A 129 -27.36 -12.03 -0.19
C SER A 129 -28.15 -10.86 0.39
N ASP A 130 -29.21 -10.40 -0.27
CA ASP A 130 -30.08 -9.33 0.28
C ASP A 130 -30.94 -9.81 1.46
N ALA A 131 -31.46 -8.86 2.24
CA ALA A 131 -32.30 -9.16 3.39
C ALA A 131 -33.66 -9.79 3.05
N TRP A 132 -34.06 -9.79 1.77
CA TRP A 132 -35.24 -10.49 1.26
C TRP A 132 -34.92 -11.85 0.63
N GLY A 133 -33.66 -12.29 0.70
CA GLY A 133 -33.22 -13.64 0.34
C GLY A 133 -32.80 -13.81 -1.13
N ARG A 134 -32.55 -12.73 -1.88
CA ARG A 134 -31.97 -12.81 -3.23
C ARG A 134 -30.46 -12.98 -3.16
N ASN A 135 -29.90 -13.70 -4.14
CA ASN A 135 -28.45 -13.83 -4.28
C ASN A 135 -27.89 -12.53 -4.87
N VAL A 136 -27.12 -11.79 -4.07
CA VAL A 136 -26.46 -10.54 -4.48
C VAL A 136 -24.98 -10.71 -4.27
N VAL A 137 -24.22 -10.75 -5.37
CA VAL A 137 -22.76 -10.80 -5.29
C VAL A 137 -22.20 -9.40 -5.32
N VAL A 138 -21.53 -9.03 -4.25
CA VAL A 138 -20.78 -7.78 -4.17
C VAL A 138 -19.36 -8.10 -4.59
N THR A 139 -18.97 -7.67 -5.79
CA THR A 139 -17.58 -7.72 -6.27
C THR A 139 -16.79 -6.49 -5.86
N ASP A 140 -17.49 -5.44 -5.45
CA ASP A 140 -16.94 -4.31 -4.73
C ASP A 140 -16.21 -4.80 -3.45
N PRO A 141 -15.02 -4.25 -3.11
CA PRO A 141 -14.38 -4.48 -1.82
C PRO A 141 -15.24 -4.10 -0.59
N HIS A 142 -16.29 -3.28 -0.73
CA HIS A 142 -17.17 -2.81 0.35
C HIS A 142 -18.47 -3.62 0.40
N LYS A 143 -18.53 -4.68 1.21
CA LYS A 143 -19.74 -5.51 1.33
C LYS A 143 -20.65 -4.98 2.44
N PRO A 144 -21.98 -5.05 2.31
CA PRO A 144 -22.87 -4.41 3.28
C PRO A 144 -22.99 -5.18 4.60
N GLU A 145 -22.94 -4.45 5.72
CA GLU A 145 -23.38 -4.94 7.03
C GLU A 145 -24.83 -4.56 7.34
N PHE A 146 -25.36 -3.53 6.68
CA PHE A 146 -26.71 -3.04 6.93
C PHE A 146 -27.50 -2.85 5.64
N SER A 147 -28.83 -2.96 5.75
CA SER A 147 -29.74 -2.84 4.62
C SER A 147 -31.06 -2.18 5.06
N ILE A 148 -31.48 -1.16 4.31
CA ILE A 148 -32.78 -0.49 4.43
C ILE A 148 -33.60 -0.87 3.21
N ASN A 149 -34.75 -1.51 3.43
CA ASN A 149 -35.59 -2.02 2.36
C ASN A 149 -36.96 -1.35 2.39
N THR A 150 -37.38 -0.76 1.27
CA THR A 150 -38.64 -0.02 1.13
C THR A 150 -39.53 -0.70 0.08
N TRP A 151 -40.83 -0.86 0.37
CA TRP A 151 -41.81 -1.33 -0.60
C TRP A 151 -42.95 -0.32 -0.77
N VAL A 152 -43.52 -0.22 -1.96
CA VAL A 152 -44.56 0.76 -2.30
C VAL A 152 -45.78 0.06 -2.85
N ASP A 153 -46.66 -0.47 -1.99
CA ASP A 153 -47.80 -1.30 -2.42
C ASP A 153 -49.18 -0.61 -2.25
N ALA A 154 -49.35 0.26 -1.26
CA ALA A 154 -50.60 0.98 -1.02
C ALA A 154 -50.41 2.24 -0.16
N GLN A 155 -51.08 3.34 -0.52
CA GLN A 155 -51.10 4.56 0.31
C GLN A 155 -51.91 4.41 1.61
N PRO A 156 -51.57 5.16 2.68
CA PRO A 156 -50.43 6.09 2.80
C PRO A 156 -49.11 5.36 3.03
N TYR A 157 -48.01 5.90 2.48
CA TYR A 157 -46.68 5.34 2.69
C TYR A 157 -46.03 5.93 3.93
N GLY A 158 -45.35 5.10 4.73
CA GLY A 158 -44.71 5.54 5.97
C GLY A 158 -43.59 4.62 6.45
N THR A 159 -43.14 4.79 7.70
CA THR A 159 -42.10 3.95 8.30
C THR A 159 -42.53 2.48 8.42
N GLU A 160 -43.83 2.19 8.35
CA GLU A 160 -44.39 0.84 8.24
C GLU A 160 -44.03 0.11 6.96
N ASP A 161 -43.67 0.84 5.89
CA ASP A 161 -43.30 0.29 4.57
C ASP A 161 -41.78 0.09 4.41
N ILE A 162 -41.05 0.19 5.51
CA ILE A 162 -39.59 0.15 5.54
C ILE A 162 -39.11 -0.85 6.58
N GLN A 163 -38.10 -1.62 6.21
CA GLN A 163 -37.41 -2.55 7.11
C GLN A 163 -35.94 -2.17 7.19
N PHE A 164 -35.39 -2.23 8.41
CA PHE A 164 -33.97 -2.07 8.67
C PHE A 164 -33.37 -3.39 9.15
N TRP A 165 -32.27 -3.80 8.53
CA TRP A 165 -31.65 -5.08 8.73
C TRP A 165 -30.16 -4.93 9.04
N GLY A 166 -29.67 -5.78 9.94
CA GLY A 166 -28.26 -5.94 10.24
C GLY A 166 -27.80 -7.35 9.91
N TRP A 167 -26.69 -7.47 9.19
CA TRP A 167 -26.10 -8.73 8.80
C TRP A 167 -25.51 -9.48 10.00
N ASN A 168 -25.72 -10.80 10.05
CA ASN A 168 -25.05 -11.65 11.02
C ASN A 168 -23.67 -12.05 10.50
N GLN A 169 -22.63 -11.42 11.03
CA GLN A 169 -21.23 -11.65 10.64
C GLN A 169 -20.89 -13.14 10.46
N GLY A 170 -20.33 -13.46 9.29
CA GLY A 170 -19.92 -14.82 8.92
C GLY A 170 -21.06 -15.75 8.48
N THR A 171 -22.28 -15.24 8.24
CA THR A 171 -23.42 -16.05 7.78
C THR A 171 -24.10 -15.43 6.55
N THR A 172 -25.12 -16.07 5.98
CA THR A 172 -25.99 -15.47 4.94
C THR A 172 -27.29 -14.88 5.53
N SER A 173 -27.37 -14.73 6.85
CA SER A 173 -28.62 -14.39 7.55
C SER A 173 -28.64 -12.94 8.02
N TRP A 174 -29.82 -12.33 8.00
CA TRP A 174 -30.07 -10.96 8.46
C TRP A 174 -30.95 -10.95 9.71
N ASN A 175 -30.70 -10.01 10.62
CA ASN A 175 -31.54 -9.73 11.78
C ASN A 175 -32.31 -8.43 11.56
N SER A 176 -33.61 -8.44 11.85
CA SER A 176 -34.39 -7.21 11.87
C SER A 176 -33.90 -6.33 13.01
N LEU A 177 -33.55 -5.09 12.68
CA LEU A 177 -33.20 -4.03 13.61
C LEU A 177 -34.44 -3.21 13.97
N PRO A 178 -34.40 -2.38 15.04
CA PRO A 178 -35.47 -1.45 15.35
C PRO A 178 -35.84 -0.58 14.13
N ALA A 179 -37.10 -0.17 14.04
CA ALA A 179 -37.55 0.72 12.96
C ALA A 179 -36.73 2.01 12.94
N ILE A 180 -36.41 2.49 11.75
CA ILE A 180 -35.69 3.75 11.52
C ILE A 180 -36.40 4.94 12.17
N THR A 181 -35.62 5.96 12.53
CA THR A 181 -36.08 7.09 13.37
C THR A 181 -37.18 7.90 12.68
N ALA A 182 -37.01 8.16 11.38
CA ALA A 182 -37.99 8.81 10.53
C ALA A 182 -37.81 8.36 9.08
N ALA A 183 -38.91 8.38 8.32
CA ALA A 183 -38.90 8.19 6.88
C ALA A 183 -40.07 8.93 6.23
N ALA A 184 -39.88 9.34 4.99
CA ALA A 184 -40.91 9.99 4.20
C ALA A 184 -40.78 9.63 2.72
N LEU A 185 -41.93 9.51 2.06
CA LEU A 185 -42.04 9.22 0.63
C LEU A 185 -42.79 10.39 -0.03
N GLY A 186 -42.05 11.18 -0.80
CA GLY A 186 -42.55 12.32 -1.56
C GLY A 186 -43.15 11.89 -2.90
N THR A 187 -44.34 12.42 -3.21
CA THR A 187 -45.04 12.15 -4.46
C THR A 187 -44.72 13.21 -5.52
N GLY A 188 -44.36 12.81 -6.73
CA GLY A 188 -44.02 13.70 -7.84
C GLY A 188 -43.27 12.96 -8.95
N SER A 189 -43.02 13.57 -10.10
CA SER A 189 -42.10 13.00 -11.10
C SER A 189 -40.98 14.03 -11.30
N PRO A 190 -39.82 13.86 -10.64
CA PRO A 190 -39.42 12.69 -9.83
C PRO A 190 -40.05 12.62 -8.43
N SER A 191 -40.14 11.41 -7.86
CA SER A 191 -40.51 11.14 -6.45
C SER A 191 -39.26 11.05 -5.58
N THR A 192 -39.40 11.27 -4.28
CA THR A 192 -38.28 11.25 -3.33
C THR A 192 -38.54 10.25 -2.21
N ILE A 193 -37.53 9.49 -1.81
CA ILE A 193 -37.60 8.58 -0.67
C ILE A 193 -36.49 8.98 0.32
N GLU A 194 -36.88 9.23 1.56
CA GLU A 194 -36.02 9.81 2.60
C GLU A 194 -36.02 9.03 3.90
N TRP A 195 -34.88 9.04 4.58
CA TRP A 195 -34.68 8.35 5.85
C TRP A 195 -33.75 9.09 6.81
N GLN A 196 -34.01 8.93 8.10
CA GLN A 196 -33.12 9.32 9.19
C GLN A 196 -32.72 8.09 10.00
N VAL A 197 -31.41 7.82 10.06
CA VAL A 197 -30.83 6.67 10.76
C VAL A 197 -29.88 7.15 11.85
N ALA A 198 -30.00 6.61 13.06
CA ALA A 198 -29.08 6.96 14.13
C ALA A 198 -27.71 6.34 13.89
N LYS A 199 -26.64 7.14 13.98
CA LYS A 199 -25.26 6.66 13.82
C LYS A 199 -24.94 5.52 14.79
N ALA A 200 -25.48 5.58 16.00
CA ALA A 200 -25.30 4.55 17.01
C ALA A 200 -25.83 3.17 16.58
N ASP A 201 -26.87 3.12 15.74
CA ASP A 201 -27.41 1.85 15.24
C ASP A 201 -26.50 1.21 14.17
N LEU A 202 -25.64 2.03 13.54
CA LEU A 202 -24.62 1.62 12.58
C LEU A 202 -23.23 1.43 13.21
N GLY A 203 -23.09 1.55 14.53
CA GLY A 203 -21.80 1.43 15.22
C GLY A 203 -20.99 2.73 15.36
N ASN A 204 -21.62 3.89 15.10
CA ASN A 204 -21.02 5.23 15.07
C ASN A 204 -19.88 5.41 14.04
N PRO A 205 -20.08 5.03 12.76
CA PRO A 205 -19.06 5.22 11.76
C PRO A 205 -18.89 6.71 11.42
N SER A 206 -17.66 7.12 11.14
CA SER A 206 -17.35 8.45 10.58
C SER A 206 -17.46 8.49 9.05
N THR A 207 -17.44 7.32 8.41
CA THR A 207 -17.46 7.13 6.96
C THR A 207 -18.28 5.89 6.64
N ILE A 208 -19.06 5.94 5.57
CA ILE A 208 -19.90 4.84 5.09
C ILE A 208 -19.75 4.69 3.57
N TRP A 209 -19.96 3.47 3.07
CA TRP A 209 -20.07 3.17 1.65
C TRP A 209 -21.46 2.63 1.39
N VAL A 210 -22.14 3.17 0.39
CA VAL A 210 -23.54 2.88 0.17
C VAL A 210 -23.87 2.53 -1.26
N GLU A 211 -24.95 1.78 -1.41
CA GLU A 211 -25.49 1.40 -2.71
C GLU A 211 -27.02 1.42 -2.72
N VAL A 212 -27.63 1.93 -3.80
CA VAL A 212 -29.09 2.02 -3.94
C VAL A 212 -29.51 1.30 -5.19
N TYR A 213 -30.44 0.36 -5.05
CA TYR A 213 -30.96 -0.34 -6.22
C TYR A 213 -32.44 -0.66 -6.13
N SER A 214 -33.09 -0.68 -7.30
CA SER A 214 -34.50 -1.04 -7.47
C SER A 214 -34.65 -2.49 -7.93
N THR A 215 -35.71 -3.18 -7.51
CA THR A 215 -35.90 -4.62 -7.82
C THR A 215 -37.25 -4.98 -8.44
N GLY A 216 -38.17 -4.02 -8.56
CA GLY A 216 -39.51 -4.22 -9.10
C GLY A 216 -40.49 -4.98 -8.17
N GLY A 217 -41.74 -5.16 -8.65
CA GLY A 217 -42.91 -5.60 -7.85
C GLY A 217 -43.21 -7.10 -7.76
N GLY A 218 -42.37 -7.97 -8.33
CA GLY A 218 -42.52 -9.43 -8.27
C GLY A 218 -43.51 -10.02 -9.30
N GLY A 219 -43.01 -10.93 -10.14
CA GLY A 219 -43.74 -11.62 -11.21
C GLY A 219 -43.87 -10.78 -12.48
N GLY A 220 -43.27 -11.20 -13.60
CA GLY A 220 -43.32 -10.48 -14.89
C GLY A 220 -42.66 -9.09 -14.93
N ASP A 221 -42.49 -8.44 -13.78
CA ASP A 221 -42.05 -7.05 -13.62
C ASP A 221 -40.53 -7.00 -13.40
N ASN A 222 -39.81 -6.38 -14.33
CA ASN A 222 -38.36 -6.43 -14.47
C ASN A 222 -37.69 -5.04 -14.49
N ALA A 223 -38.27 -4.05 -13.81
CA ALA A 223 -37.58 -2.77 -13.63
C ALA A 223 -36.57 -2.90 -12.49
N GLN A 224 -35.28 -2.80 -12.83
CA GLN A 224 -34.14 -2.89 -11.92
C GLN A 224 -33.12 -1.86 -12.36
N ASP A 225 -32.50 -1.20 -11.39
CA ASP A 225 -31.62 -0.06 -11.62
C ASP A 225 -30.73 0.22 -10.41
N THR A 226 -29.60 0.91 -10.59
CA THR A 226 -28.60 1.32 -9.58
C THR A 226 -28.24 2.80 -9.75
N ILE A 227 -27.75 3.50 -8.71
CA ILE A 227 -27.42 4.96 -8.81
C ILE A 227 -25.97 5.23 -9.26
N ASN A 228 -25.05 4.26 -9.22
CA ASN A 228 -23.61 4.51 -9.38
C ASN A 228 -22.93 3.72 -10.53
N GLU A 229 -23.31 4.05 -11.77
CA GLU A 229 -22.71 3.51 -13.00
C GLU A 229 -21.17 3.65 -13.06
N PRO A 230 -20.47 2.56 -13.42
CA PRO A 230 -19.89 2.52 -14.76
C PRO A 230 -20.55 1.43 -15.62
N VAL A 231 -20.80 1.75 -16.89
CA VAL A 231 -21.46 0.90 -17.91
C VAL A 231 -21.32 -0.60 -17.59
N ASN A 232 -22.42 -1.22 -17.14
CA ASN A 232 -22.59 -2.64 -16.76
C ASN A 232 -22.37 -3.02 -15.28
N ASP A 233 -22.63 -2.13 -14.33
CA ASP A 233 -22.60 -2.44 -12.89
C ASP A 233 -23.70 -3.39 -12.41
N TRP A 234 -24.78 -3.53 -13.18
CA TRP A 234 -25.90 -4.43 -12.89
C TRP A 234 -26.20 -5.41 -14.03
N ASN A 235 -26.26 -6.71 -13.72
CA ASN A 235 -26.45 -7.79 -14.71
C ASN A 235 -27.74 -8.62 -14.49
N ALA A 236 -28.56 -8.29 -13.50
CA ALA A 236 -29.80 -9.02 -13.23
C ALA A 236 -30.91 -8.56 -14.19
N THR A 237 -31.66 -9.54 -14.70
CA THR A 237 -32.76 -9.32 -15.67
C THR A 237 -34.14 -9.69 -15.12
N ASP A 238 -34.20 -10.41 -13.99
CA ASP A 238 -35.41 -10.70 -13.22
C ASP A 238 -35.10 -10.94 -11.71
N TRP A 239 -36.12 -11.24 -10.91
CA TRP A 239 -35.99 -11.49 -9.47
C TRP A 239 -35.12 -12.72 -9.12
N GLY A 240 -35.11 -13.73 -9.99
CA GLY A 240 -34.37 -14.98 -9.78
C GLY A 240 -32.93 -14.94 -10.30
N THR A 241 -32.59 -13.95 -11.12
CA THR A 241 -31.22 -13.73 -11.60
C THR A 241 -30.35 -13.11 -10.51
N GLN A 242 -29.09 -13.54 -10.48
CA GLN A 242 -28.09 -13.01 -9.57
C GLN A 242 -27.86 -11.53 -9.89
N ALA A 243 -27.90 -10.69 -8.87
CA ALA A 243 -27.49 -9.30 -8.96
C ALA A 243 -26.01 -9.19 -8.61
N THR A 244 -25.29 -8.32 -9.31
CA THR A 244 -23.91 -7.97 -8.96
C THR A 244 -23.86 -6.49 -8.59
N LEU A 245 -23.16 -6.15 -7.49
CA LEU A 245 -22.83 -4.76 -7.14
C LEU A 245 -21.35 -4.56 -7.40
N LEU A 246 -21.02 -3.65 -8.32
CA LEU A 246 -19.64 -3.40 -8.76
C LEU A 246 -18.94 -2.27 -8.00
N ASN A 247 -19.68 -1.24 -7.59
CA ASN A 247 -19.15 -0.03 -6.99
C ASN A 247 -20.06 0.47 -5.87
N SER A 248 -19.55 1.28 -4.94
CA SER A 248 -20.28 1.85 -3.80
C SER A 248 -19.89 3.32 -3.65
N SER A 249 -20.87 4.16 -3.32
CA SER A 249 -20.65 5.59 -3.12
C SER A 249 -20.20 5.87 -1.68
N GLN A 250 -19.06 6.53 -1.51
CA GLN A 250 -18.52 6.89 -0.19
C GLN A 250 -19.15 8.18 0.36
N TYR A 251 -19.51 8.20 1.64
CA TYR A 251 -19.88 9.41 2.39
C TYR A 251 -19.08 9.55 3.70
N PRO A 252 -18.54 10.75 4.04
CA PRO A 252 -18.47 11.93 3.18
C PRO A 252 -17.67 11.62 1.91
N PRO A 253 -18.06 12.19 0.74
CA PRO A 253 -17.31 11.96 -0.49
C PRO A 253 -15.86 12.40 -0.28
N PRO A 254 -14.88 11.71 -0.89
CA PRO A 254 -13.51 12.21 -0.92
C PRO A 254 -13.51 13.64 -1.52
N PRO A 255 -12.63 14.55 -1.06
CA PRO A 255 -12.56 15.89 -1.61
C PRO A 255 -12.28 15.82 -3.11
N LEU A 256 -13.23 16.24 -3.94
CA LEU A 256 -13.04 16.31 -5.39
C LEU A 256 -12.23 17.57 -5.73
N VAL A 257 -11.18 17.41 -6.53
CA VAL A 257 -10.52 18.54 -7.21
C VAL A 257 -11.25 18.77 -8.53
N ILE A 258 -11.70 20.00 -8.75
CA ILE A 258 -12.35 20.43 -9.99
C ILE A 258 -11.37 21.33 -10.73
N VAL A 259 -10.89 20.88 -11.89
CA VAL A 259 -10.00 21.69 -12.72
C VAL A 259 -10.77 22.82 -13.40
N ASP A 260 -10.86 23.98 -12.74
CA ASP A 260 -11.59 25.16 -13.18
C ASP A 260 -10.79 26.47 -13.06
N GLY A 261 -9.53 26.40 -12.63
CA GLY A 261 -8.65 27.54 -12.44
C GLY A 261 -8.85 28.22 -11.08
N VAL A 262 -9.37 27.50 -10.09
CA VAL A 262 -9.49 27.93 -8.69
C VAL A 262 -8.75 26.91 -7.82
N ILE A 263 -7.98 27.37 -6.83
CA ILE A 263 -7.36 26.45 -5.87
C ILE A 263 -8.46 25.91 -4.94
N ASP A 264 -8.81 24.64 -5.15
CA ASP A 264 -9.73 23.91 -4.29
C ASP A 264 -9.14 23.61 -2.92
N ALA A 265 -10.00 23.52 -1.90
CA ALA A 265 -9.60 23.09 -0.56
C ALA A 265 -8.99 21.67 -0.54
N ALA A 266 -9.31 20.84 -1.55
CA ALA A 266 -8.78 19.48 -1.72
C ALA A 266 -7.26 19.43 -1.96
N TYR A 267 -6.64 20.53 -2.41
CA TYR A 267 -5.19 20.63 -2.55
C TYR A 267 -4.44 20.72 -1.22
N GLY A 268 -5.10 21.19 -0.15
CA GLY A 268 -4.44 21.46 1.13
C GLY A 268 -3.50 22.67 1.10
N ASP A 269 -2.44 22.62 1.89
CA ASP A 269 -1.39 23.65 1.92
C ASP A 269 -0.47 23.53 0.68
N PRO A 270 0.19 24.62 0.24
CA PRO A 270 1.19 24.56 -0.84
C PRO A 270 2.25 23.48 -0.60
N LEU A 271 2.56 22.70 -1.64
CA LEU A 271 3.67 21.74 -1.67
C LEU A 271 5.02 22.46 -1.67
N ALA A 272 5.12 23.57 -2.38
CA ALA A 272 6.27 24.47 -2.40
C ALA A 272 5.81 25.91 -2.63
N SER A 273 6.61 26.88 -2.18
CA SER A 273 6.38 28.30 -2.39
C SER A 273 7.69 28.98 -2.78
N ASP A 274 7.59 29.96 -3.69
CA ASP A 274 8.72 30.77 -4.10
C ASP A 274 9.23 31.65 -2.95
N PRO A 275 10.52 31.59 -2.58
CA PRO A 275 11.09 32.45 -1.55
C PRO A 275 11.14 33.93 -1.96
N PRO A 276 10.92 34.89 -1.03
CA PRO A 276 10.82 36.31 -1.36
C PRO A 276 12.03 36.84 -2.15
N ASP A 277 11.73 37.26 -3.37
CA ASP A 277 12.71 37.70 -4.32
C ASP A 277 13.38 39.02 -3.86
N ALA A 278 14.72 39.09 -3.93
CA ALA A 278 15.47 40.32 -3.64
C ALA A 278 15.00 41.44 -4.63
N PRO A 279 15.31 42.75 -4.44
CA PRO A 279 14.69 43.84 -5.23
C PRO A 279 15.13 43.90 -6.72
N GLN A 280 15.55 42.79 -7.30
CA GLN A 280 15.99 42.57 -8.68
C GLN A 280 15.00 41.72 -9.48
N GLY A 281 13.98 41.11 -8.85
CA GLY A 281 12.91 40.37 -9.53
C GLY A 281 12.11 41.23 -10.51
N ASN A 282 11.77 40.66 -11.65
CA ASN A 282 10.85 41.27 -12.59
C ASN A 282 9.45 41.10 -12.01
N LEU A 283 8.90 42.16 -11.39
CA LEU A 283 7.58 42.13 -10.74
C LEU A 283 6.45 41.44 -11.56
N PRO A 284 6.47 41.40 -12.91
CA PRO A 284 5.55 40.58 -13.69
C PRO A 284 6.03 39.13 -13.85
N MET A 285 5.14 38.16 -13.60
CA MET A 285 5.28 36.71 -13.89
C MET A 285 5.95 35.85 -12.81
N ASP A 286 5.99 36.36 -11.58
CA ASP A 286 6.49 35.69 -10.36
C ASP A 286 5.58 34.50 -10.04
N LEU A 287 6.17 33.31 -9.92
CA LEU A 287 5.53 32.12 -9.36
C LEU A 287 5.40 32.31 -7.86
N LEU A 288 4.34 31.79 -7.25
CA LEU A 288 4.07 32.01 -5.83
C LEU A 288 3.98 30.69 -5.07
N ASP A 289 3.01 29.85 -5.38
CA ASP A 289 2.76 28.59 -4.68
C ASP A 289 2.48 27.46 -5.68
N LEU A 290 2.99 26.26 -5.39
CA LEU A 290 2.73 25.00 -6.10
C LEU A 290 1.86 24.13 -5.19
N TYR A 291 0.76 23.62 -5.72
CA TYR A 291 -0.19 22.74 -5.06
C TYR A 291 -0.27 21.43 -5.82
N VAL A 292 -0.25 20.31 -5.09
CA VAL A 292 -0.34 18.97 -5.68
C VAL A 292 -1.18 18.08 -4.79
N THR A 293 -2.13 17.36 -5.41
CA THR A 293 -2.89 16.31 -4.75
C THR A 293 -3.18 15.18 -5.75
N ASP A 294 -3.70 14.04 -5.30
CA ASP A 294 -3.97 12.90 -6.17
C ASP A 294 -5.23 12.12 -5.76
N ASP A 295 -5.78 11.38 -6.72
CA ASP A 295 -6.78 10.35 -6.50
C ASP A 295 -6.28 8.98 -7.00
N ALA A 296 -7.15 7.98 -7.14
CA ALA A 296 -6.76 6.66 -7.61
C ALA A 296 -6.10 6.67 -9.00
N ASP A 297 -6.54 7.58 -9.88
CA ASP A 297 -6.23 7.55 -11.31
C ASP A 297 -5.43 8.77 -11.79
N ASN A 298 -5.45 9.88 -11.06
CA ASN A 298 -4.94 11.17 -11.51
C ASN A 298 -4.08 11.88 -10.47
N TYR A 299 -3.10 12.64 -10.97
CA TYR A 299 -2.50 13.76 -10.25
C TYR A 299 -3.22 15.06 -10.63
N TYR A 300 -3.41 15.92 -9.65
CA TYR A 300 -3.88 17.29 -9.82
C TYR A 300 -2.75 18.22 -9.41
N VAL A 301 -2.37 19.13 -10.30
CA VAL A 301 -1.25 20.06 -10.06
C VAL A 301 -1.72 21.47 -10.39
N ALA A 302 -1.52 22.40 -9.47
CA ALA A 302 -1.82 23.81 -9.69
C ALA A 302 -0.66 24.69 -9.23
N PHE A 303 -0.47 25.85 -9.85
CA PHE A 303 0.42 26.87 -9.30
C PHE A 303 -0.14 28.28 -9.53
N THR A 304 0.27 29.19 -8.66
CA THR A 304 -0.17 30.59 -8.67
C THR A 304 0.91 31.51 -9.23
N VAL A 305 0.47 32.56 -9.94
CA VAL A 305 1.33 33.57 -10.57
C VAL A 305 0.88 34.95 -10.14
N ASN A 306 1.81 35.85 -9.80
CA ASN A 306 1.53 37.20 -9.29
C ASN A 306 0.95 38.20 -10.32
N GLU A 307 0.40 37.70 -11.42
CA GLU A 307 -0.12 38.47 -12.55
C GLU A 307 -1.58 38.14 -12.82
N ASN A 308 -2.26 39.01 -13.57
CA ASN A 308 -3.62 38.74 -14.06
C ASN A 308 -3.60 38.37 -15.54
N PHE A 309 -3.82 37.10 -15.86
CA PHE A 309 -3.82 36.60 -17.23
C PHE A 309 -4.84 37.30 -18.15
N ALA A 310 -5.92 37.86 -17.60
CA ALA A 310 -6.90 38.63 -18.36
C ALA A 310 -6.36 40.01 -18.80
N SER A 311 -5.45 40.61 -18.03
CA SER A 311 -4.80 41.88 -18.40
C SER A 311 -3.51 41.69 -19.16
N THR A 312 -2.75 40.65 -18.81
CA THR A 312 -1.39 40.44 -19.31
C THR A 312 -1.44 39.80 -20.69
N ASN A 313 -2.24 38.75 -20.90
CA ASN A 313 -2.49 38.11 -22.21
C ASN A 313 -1.20 37.82 -23.01
N TRP A 314 -0.14 37.47 -22.30
CA TRP A 314 1.11 36.90 -22.77
C TRP A 314 1.73 36.15 -21.59
N GLY A 315 2.46 35.07 -21.85
CA GLY A 315 3.14 34.32 -20.81
C GLY A 315 3.32 32.86 -21.18
N LYS A 316 4.36 32.22 -20.63
CA LYS A 316 4.59 30.79 -20.84
C LYS A 316 5.15 30.15 -19.58
N TYR A 317 4.57 29.02 -19.20
CA TYR A 317 4.87 28.33 -17.95
C TYR A 317 5.10 26.85 -18.21
N ILE A 318 6.00 26.24 -17.44
CA ILE A 318 6.42 24.87 -17.66
C ILE A 318 6.45 24.15 -16.33
N LEU A 319 5.86 22.96 -16.32
CA LEU A 319 6.05 21.96 -15.29
C LEU A 319 6.88 20.81 -15.86
N TYR A 320 7.93 20.44 -15.14
CA TYR A 320 8.74 19.27 -15.34
C TYR A 320 8.41 18.21 -14.31
N ILE A 321 8.39 16.96 -14.76
CA ILE A 321 8.06 15.79 -13.95
C ILE A 321 9.11 14.71 -14.18
N ASP A 322 9.79 14.31 -13.10
CA ASP A 322 10.56 13.06 -13.00
C ASP A 322 9.72 12.04 -12.21
N THR A 323 9.69 10.82 -12.72
CA THR A 323 8.92 9.67 -12.22
C THR A 323 9.79 8.52 -11.72
N THR A 324 11.10 8.61 -11.96
CA THR A 324 12.07 7.51 -11.79
C THR A 324 13.02 7.73 -10.62
N ASN A 325 13.08 8.95 -10.06
CA ASN A 325 13.97 9.31 -8.95
C ASN A 325 15.44 8.98 -9.27
N ASP A 326 15.85 9.32 -10.48
CA ASP A 326 17.17 8.97 -10.98
C ASP A 326 17.76 10.10 -11.87
N PRO A 327 19.07 10.12 -12.11
CA PRO A 327 19.71 11.19 -12.87
C PRO A 327 19.55 11.08 -14.39
N ASN A 328 18.85 10.06 -14.89
CA ASN A 328 18.44 9.97 -16.28
C ASN A 328 17.22 10.87 -16.49
N GLY A 329 17.14 11.46 -17.68
CA GLY A 329 16.09 12.40 -18.00
C GLY A 329 16.60 13.47 -18.94
N ALA A 330 15.70 14.36 -19.35
CA ALA A 330 16.05 15.42 -20.28
C ALA A 330 16.96 16.45 -19.61
N THR A 331 18.11 16.71 -20.24
CA THR A 331 19.00 17.81 -19.83
C THR A 331 18.65 19.15 -20.47
N SER A 332 17.56 19.20 -21.25
CA SER A 332 17.16 20.33 -22.09
C SER A 332 15.66 20.40 -22.25
N ASP A 333 15.16 21.60 -22.48
CA ASP A 333 13.74 21.90 -22.63
C ASP A 333 13.08 21.43 -23.93
N ALA A 334 11.78 21.10 -23.84
CA ALA A 334 10.95 20.62 -24.96
C ALA A 334 10.76 21.65 -26.08
N TRP A 335 10.83 22.95 -25.78
CA TRP A 335 10.79 24.01 -26.80
C TRP A 335 12.19 24.39 -27.33
N GLY A 336 13.24 23.67 -26.92
CA GLY A 336 14.61 23.88 -27.43
C GLY A 336 15.28 25.16 -26.92
N ARG A 337 14.86 25.65 -25.75
CA ARG A 337 15.51 26.78 -25.05
C ARG A 337 16.88 26.38 -24.48
N ASN A 338 17.71 27.38 -24.17
CA ASN A 338 19.00 27.20 -23.52
C ASN A 338 18.84 26.98 -22.00
N VAL A 339 18.07 25.96 -21.61
CA VAL A 339 17.85 25.53 -20.22
C VAL A 339 18.69 24.28 -19.98
N ILE A 340 19.41 24.24 -18.86
CA ILE A 340 20.11 23.06 -18.37
C ILE A 340 19.43 22.60 -17.08
N VAL A 341 19.03 21.33 -17.04
CA VAL A 341 18.58 20.69 -15.80
C VAL A 341 19.83 20.15 -15.09
N ALA A 342 20.22 20.81 -14.00
CA ALA A 342 21.33 20.43 -13.14
C ALA A 342 20.87 19.75 -11.83
N ASP A 343 19.56 19.49 -11.73
CA ASP A 343 18.93 18.66 -10.70
C ASP A 343 19.32 17.17 -10.86
N PRO A 344 19.55 16.43 -9.75
CA PRO A 344 19.67 14.97 -9.77
C PRO A 344 18.42 14.20 -10.24
N HIS A 345 17.23 14.81 -10.23
CA HIS A 345 15.94 14.30 -10.69
C HIS A 345 15.59 14.97 -12.02
N LYS A 346 16.00 14.36 -13.14
CA LYS A 346 15.82 14.98 -14.46
C LYS A 346 14.47 14.58 -15.05
N PRO A 347 13.76 15.49 -15.73
CA PRO A 347 12.39 15.19 -16.17
C PRO A 347 12.34 14.17 -17.32
N GLU A 348 11.39 13.25 -17.23
CA GLU A 348 10.90 12.46 -18.37
C GLU A 348 9.72 13.13 -19.06
N PHE A 349 8.98 13.97 -18.34
CA PHE A 349 7.75 14.58 -18.84
C PHE A 349 7.74 16.09 -18.63
N SER A 350 6.99 16.78 -19.49
CA SER A 350 6.88 18.22 -19.47
C SER A 350 5.48 18.67 -19.90
N LEU A 351 4.85 19.51 -19.08
CA LEU A 351 3.63 20.23 -19.43
C LEU A 351 3.95 21.69 -19.67
N ASN A 352 3.63 22.16 -20.87
CA ASN A 352 3.94 23.52 -21.28
C ASN A 352 2.67 24.29 -21.58
N THR A 353 2.50 25.44 -20.91
CA THR A 353 1.36 26.34 -21.04
C THR A 353 1.76 27.61 -21.79
N TYR A 354 0.91 28.09 -22.70
CA TYR A 354 1.05 29.43 -23.29
C TYR A 354 -0.22 30.28 -23.09
N VAL A 355 -0.04 31.54 -22.74
CA VAL A 355 -1.12 32.49 -22.41
C VAL A 355 -1.19 33.55 -23.51
N ASP A 356 -1.69 33.21 -24.70
CA ASP A 356 -1.61 34.10 -25.88
C ASP A 356 -2.95 34.77 -26.26
N ALA A 357 -4.10 34.11 -26.06
CA ALA A 357 -5.42 34.70 -26.31
C ALA A 357 -6.56 33.99 -25.55
N GLN A 358 -7.46 34.76 -24.93
CA GLN A 358 -8.68 34.26 -24.29
C GLN A 358 -9.73 33.72 -25.30
N PRO A 359 -10.58 32.73 -24.91
CA PRO A 359 -10.57 31.99 -23.64
C PRO A 359 -9.43 30.99 -23.58
N TYR A 360 -8.89 30.79 -22.38
CA TYR A 360 -7.82 29.82 -22.15
C TYR A 360 -8.39 28.45 -21.79
N GLY A 361 -7.79 27.36 -22.31
CA GLY A 361 -8.27 25.99 -22.07
C GLY A 361 -7.19 24.91 -22.30
N PRO A 362 -7.55 23.62 -22.25
CA PRO A 362 -6.63 22.51 -22.51
C PRO A 362 -5.90 22.58 -23.84
N GLU A 363 -6.45 23.28 -24.83
CA GLU A 363 -5.81 23.58 -26.11
C GLU A 363 -4.54 24.46 -25.99
N ASP A 364 -4.36 25.14 -24.86
CA ASP A 364 -3.21 25.99 -24.56
C ASP A 364 -2.07 25.24 -23.84
N ILE A 365 -2.28 23.93 -23.62
CA ILE A 365 -1.35 23.03 -22.95
C ILE A 365 -0.75 22.05 -23.94
N GLN A 366 0.55 21.80 -23.79
CA GLN A 366 1.26 20.76 -24.53
C GLN A 366 1.90 19.79 -23.57
N PHE A 367 1.56 18.51 -23.71
CA PHE A 367 2.18 17.43 -22.95
C PHE A 367 3.26 16.72 -23.78
N TRP A 368 4.46 16.64 -23.21
CA TRP A 368 5.66 16.11 -23.85
C TRP A 368 6.28 14.99 -23.04
N GLY A 369 6.79 13.98 -23.74
CA GLY A 369 7.60 12.89 -23.20
C GLY A 369 9.00 12.90 -23.79
N TRP A 370 10.01 12.76 -22.96
CA TRP A 370 11.40 12.73 -23.35
C TRP A 370 11.75 11.43 -24.08
N ASN A 371 12.49 11.55 -25.18
CA ASN A 371 13.05 10.39 -25.87
C ASN A 371 14.34 9.96 -25.18
N GLN A 372 14.23 8.91 -24.36
CA GLN A 372 15.33 8.35 -23.57
C GLN A 372 16.66 8.29 -24.34
N GLY A 373 17.71 8.86 -23.74
CA GLY A 373 19.06 8.91 -24.28
C GLY A 373 19.30 9.94 -25.39
N THR A 374 18.35 10.85 -25.65
CA THR A 374 18.49 11.91 -26.67
C THR A 374 18.20 13.30 -26.07
N THR A 375 18.31 14.37 -26.87
CA THR A 375 17.85 15.72 -26.49
C THR A 375 16.45 16.03 -27.04
N SER A 376 15.73 15.03 -27.55
CA SER A 376 14.47 15.21 -28.28
C SER A 376 13.26 14.88 -27.43
N TRP A 377 12.13 15.54 -27.69
CA TRP A 377 10.85 15.34 -27.02
C TRP A 377 9.76 14.94 -28.02
N ASN A 378 8.83 14.08 -27.62
CA ASN A 378 7.64 13.72 -28.38
C ASN A 378 6.40 14.29 -27.73
N SER A 379 5.47 14.83 -28.51
CA SER A 379 4.15 15.20 -28.00
C SER A 379 3.37 13.94 -27.64
N LEU A 380 2.81 13.91 -26.44
CA LEU A 380 2.00 12.80 -25.91
C LEU A 380 0.50 13.02 -26.14
N GLY A 381 0.08 14.24 -26.51
CA GLY A 381 -1.31 14.58 -26.80
C GLY A 381 -1.93 15.47 -25.74
N ALA A 382 -3.24 15.34 -25.55
CA ALA A 382 -4.00 16.09 -24.56
C ALA A 382 -4.01 15.37 -23.21
N ILE A 383 -4.09 16.15 -22.13
CA ILE A 383 -4.32 15.65 -20.77
C ILE A 383 -5.82 15.64 -20.44
N PRO A 384 -6.26 14.91 -19.39
CA PRO A 384 -7.66 14.84 -18.98
C PRO A 384 -8.37 16.20 -18.84
N ALA A 385 -7.75 17.16 -18.15
CA ALA A 385 -8.27 18.51 -17.98
C ALA A 385 -7.16 19.53 -17.70
N ALA A 386 -7.42 20.79 -18.05
CA ALA A 386 -6.59 21.93 -17.69
C ALA A 386 -7.44 23.20 -17.62
N ALA A 387 -7.08 24.12 -16.73
CA ALA A 387 -7.74 25.40 -16.60
C ALA A 387 -6.76 26.52 -16.25
N LEU A 388 -7.09 27.73 -16.70
CA LEU A 388 -6.34 28.95 -16.38
C LEU A 388 -7.26 29.95 -15.69
N GLY A 389 -7.06 30.13 -14.39
CA GLY A 389 -7.78 31.09 -13.55
C GLY A 389 -7.27 32.51 -13.75
N THR A 390 -8.19 33.47 -13.89
CA THR A 390 -7.82 34.89 -14.00
C THR A 390 -7.98 35.61 -12.66
N GLY A 391 -6.93 36.27 -12.17
CA GLY A 391 -6.95 36.97 -10.89
C GLY A 391 -5.61 37.61 -10.56
N VAL A 392 -5.45 38.15 -9.35
CA VAL A 392 -4.11 38.40 -8.79
C VAL A 392 -4.10 37.71 -7.42
N PRO A 393 -3.52 36.50 -7.31
CA PRO A 393 -2.78 35.78 -8.35
C PRO A 393 -3.69 35.13 -9.43
N SER A 394 -3.12 34.85 -10.61
CA SER A 394 -3.71 33.92 -11.59
C SER A 394 -3.27 32.49 -11.29
N ILE A 395 -4.01 31.51 -11.80
CA ILE A 395 -3.82 30.09 -11.50
C ILE A 395 -3.64 29.32 -12.80
N VAL A 396 -2.69 28.40 -12.82
CA VAL A 396 -2.58 27.36 -13.84
C VAL A 396 -2.84 26.03 -13.16
N GLU A 397 -3.72 25.21 -13.74
CA GLU A 397 -4.19 23.98 -13.13
C GLU A 397 -4.29 22.86 -14.16
N TRP A 398 -3.87 21.66 -13.77
CA TRP A 398 -3.82 20.47 -14.61
C TRP A 398 -4.31 19.22 -13.88
N GLN A 399 -5.02 18.37 -14.62
CA GLN A 399 -5.27 16.97 -14.27
C GLN A 399 -4.45 16.07 -15.20
N ILE A 400 -3.65 15.18 -14.62
CA ILE A 400 -2.71 14.31 -15.33
C ILE A 400 -3.00 12.86 -14.95
N ALA A 401 -3.28 12.00 -15.93
CA ALA A 401 -3.51 10.59 -15.64
C ALA A 401 -2.22 9.90 -15.19
N LYS A 402 -2.27 9.18 -14.07
CA LYS A 402 -1.12 8.42 -13.54
C LYS A 402 -0.61 7.39 -14.54
N ALA A 403 -1.52 6.78 -15.30
CA ALA A 403 -1.19 5.81 -16.34
C ALA A 403 -0.28 6.39 -17.43
N ASP A 404 -0.45 7.67 -17.79
CA ASP A 404 0.38 8.33 -18.81
C ASP A 404 1.82 8.56 -18.31
N LEU A 405 2.00 8.62 -16.99
CA LEU A 405 3.29 8.73 -16.32
C LEU A 405 3.87 7.35 -15.94
N GLY A 406 3.21 6.25 -16.27
CA GLY A 406 3.65 4.89 -15.92
C GLY A 406 3.26 4.42 -14.51
N ASN A 407 2.26 5.06 -13.89
CA ASN A 407 1.77 4.80 -12.53
C ASN A 407 2.85 4.92 -11.45
N PRO A 408 3.56 6.06 -11.37
CA PRO A 408 4.58 6.26 -10.35
C PRO A 408 3.95 6.34 -8.95
N THR A 409 4.72 5.95 -7.92
CA THR A 409 4.30 6.13 -6.52
C THR A 409 4.67 7.50 -5.96
N SER A 410 5.68 8.15 -6.56
CA SER A 410 6.14 9.50 -6.24
C SER A 410 6.57 10.21 -7.52
N ILE A 411 6.50 11.54 -7.52
CA ILE A 411 6.93 12.40 -8.63
C ILE A 411 7.77 13.56 -8.10
N TRP A 412 8.75 14.00 -8.88
CA TRP A 412 9.57 15.19 -8.60
C TRP A 412 9.21 16.27 -9.60
N LEU A 413 8.83 17.44 -9.07
CA LEU A 413 8.17 18.49 -9.81
C LEU A 413 9.03 19.75 -9.82
N GLU A 414 9.14 20.35 -10.98
CA GLU A 414 9.81 21.65 -11.11
C GLU A 414 9.00 22.59 -12.00
N VAL A 415 8.68 23.79 -11.49
CA VAL A 415 7.86 24.79 -12.19
C VAL A 415 8.66 26.03 -12.45
N TYR A 416 8.69 26.46 -13.71
CA TYR A 416 9.38 27.69 -14.09
C TYR A 416 8.61 28.51 -15.12
N SER A 417 8.73 29.84 -15.01
CA SER A 417 8.12 30.80 -15.90
C SER A 417 9.11 31.31 -16.95
N THR A 418 8.60 31.69 -18.12
CA THR A 418 9.38 32.36 -19.16
C THR A 418 8.68 33.61 -19.67
N GLY A 419 9.47 34.60 -20.06
CA GLY A 419 8.95 35.89 -20.50
C GLY A 419 8.07 35.84 -21.75
N GLY A 420 7.34 36.93 -22.02
CA GLY A 420 6.33 37.04 -23.08
C GLY A 420 6.84 37.26 -24.50
N GLY A 421 8.14 37.46 -24.69
CA GLY A 421 8.75 37.62 -26.00
C GLY A 421 9.22 36.29 -26.57
N GLY A 422 9.11 36.09 -27.89
CA GLY A 422 9.64 34.92 -28.61
C GLY A 422 11.18 34.75 -28.57
N GLY A 423 11.85 35.35 -27.59
CA GLY A 423 13.29 35.26 -27.33
C GLY A 423 13.62 35.17 -25.82
N ASP A 424 12.72 34.68 -24.97
CA ASP A 424 12.92 34.63 -23.52
C ASP A 424 13.29 33.21 -23.02
N ASN A 425 14.15 33.13 -22.00
CA ASN A 425 14.57 31.88 -21.34
C ASN A 425 13.97 31.81 -19.92
N ALA A 426 14.26 30.80 -19.10
CA ALA A 426 13.74 30.70 -17.71
C ALA A 426 14.04 31.99 -16.93
N GLN A 427 12.99 32.57 -16.35
CA GLN A 427 13.04 33.83 -15.64
C GLN A 427 12.91 33.64 -14.13
N ASP A 428 12.12 32.66 -13.72
CA ASP A 428 11.74 32.42 -12.34
C ASP A 428 11.31 30.96 -12.16
N THR A 429 11.54 30.39 -10.97
CA THR A 429 11.40 28.98 -10.60
C THR A 429 10.89 28.86 -9.16
N ILE A 430 9.98 27.95 -8.90
CA ILE A 430 9.22 28.00 -7.62
C ILE A 430 9.99 27.50 -6.37
N ASN A 431 11.10 26.78 -6.53
CA ASN A 431 11.79 26.08 -5.44
C ASN A 431 13.32 26.28 -5.40
N ASP A 432 13.86 27.24 -6.17
CA ASP A 432 15.28 27.59 -6.14
C ASP A 432 15.57 28.68 -5.09
N PRO A 433 16.84 28.84 -4.66
CA PRO A 433 17.22 29.89 -3.70
C PRO A 433 17.00 31.29 -4.28
N ALA A 434 16.71 32.28 -3.41
CA ALA A 434 16.30 33.69 -3.65
C ALA A 434 17.14 34.60 -4.60
N ASN A 435 17.68 34.07 -5.69
CA ASN A 435 18.30 34.73 -6.85
C ASN A 435 18.28 33.76 -8.07
N ASP A 436 17.19 33.03 -8.24
CA ASP A 436 16.96 32.00 -9.25
C ASP A 436 16.69 32.58 -10.66
N TRP A 437 16.51 33.90 -10.77
CA TRP A 437 16.61 34.67 -12.02
C TRP A 437 17.98 34.44 -12.68
N ASN A 438 18.07 33.38 -13.48
CA ASN A 438 19.35 32.89 -14.00
C ASN A 438 19.55 33.17 -15.50
N ALA A 439 18.51 33.64 -16.22
CA ALA A 439 18.61 34.00 -17.63
C ALA A 439 17.76 35.23 -18.01
N THR A 440 18.22 36.01 -19.00
CA THR A 440 17.59 37.28 -19.42
C THR A 440 17.10 37.27 -20.87
N ASN A 441 17.46 36.25 -21.65
CA ASN A 441 17.04 36.03 -23.04
C ASN A 441 17.41 34.61 -23.52
N TRP A 442 16.98 34.25 -24.72
CA TRP A 442 17.17 32.94 -25.37
C TRP A 442 18.63 32.50 -25.50
N SER A 443 19.58 33.45 -25.54
CA SER A 443 21.01 33.16 -25.67
C SER A 443 21.73 33.00 -24.32
N SER A 444 21.18 33.53 -23.22
CA SER A 444 21.67 33.23 -21.87
C SER A 444 21.25 31.83 -21.45
N GLN A 445 22.06 31.13 -20.66
CA GLN A 445 21.76 29.81 -20.16
C GLN A 445 20.99 29.92 -18.84
N ALA A 446 19.88 29.19 -18.72
CA ALA A 446 19.16 28.97 -17.47
C ALA A 446 19.59 27.63 -16.86
N THR A 447 19.61 27.52 -15.52
CA THR A 447 19.98 26.29 -14.83
C THR A 447 18.97 25.98 -13.74
N LEU A 448 18.20 24.90 -13.90
CA LEU A 448 17.28 24.41 -12.88
C LEU A 448 18.06 23.55 -11.88
N LEU A 449 17.98 23.85 -10.60
CA LEU A 449 18.81 23.23 -9.57
C LEU A 449 18.04 22.29 -8.65
N ASN A 450 16.78 22.61 -8.35
CA ASN A 450 15.95 21.87 -7.40
C ASN A 450 14.61 21.41 -8.01
N SER A 451 14.01 20.44 -7.33
CA SER A 451 12.72 19.84 -7.63
C SER A 451 12.03 19.50 -6.31
N THR A 452 10.70 19.43 -6.35
CA THR A 452 9.85 19.19 -5.20
C THR A 452 9.21 17.81 -5.29
N GLU A 453 9.42 16.97 -4.28
CA GLU A 453 8.85 15.62 -4.21
C GLU A 453 7.36 15.65 -3.81
N TYR A 454 6.54 14.86 -4.50
CA TYR A 454 5.16 14.55 -4.15
C TYR A 454 4.93 13.02 -4.14
N PRO A 455 4.27 12.43 -3.11
CA PRO A 455 3.83 13.10 -1.90
C PRO A 455 5.03 13.60 -1.09
N ALA A 456 4.91 14.79 -0.49
CA ALA A 456 5.98 15.35 0.33
C ALA A 456 6.34 14.37 1.46
N PRO A 457 7.62 14.32 1.86
CA PRO A 457 7.99 13.63 3.08
C PRO A 457 7.10 14.14 4.22
N PRO A 458 6.55 13.26 5.09
CA PRO A 458 5.60 13.68 6.11
C PRO A 458 6.19 14.84 6.92
N PRO A 459 5.53 16.02 6.97
CA PRO A 459 6.02 17.12 7.77
C PRO A 459 5.93 16.73 9.26
N PRO A 460 6.81 17.25 10.12
CA PRO A 460 6.64 17.02 11.54
C PRO A 460 5.39 17.75 12.07
N PRO A 461 4.72 17.22 13.12
CA PRO A 461 3.48 17.80 13.64
C PRO A 461 3.65 19.24 14.16
N THR A 462 2.72 20.13 13.80
CA THR A 462 2.69 21.57 14.20
C THR A 462 1.92 21.82 15.50
N GLY A 463 2.21 22.93 16.20
CA GLY A 463 1.57 23.32 17.46
C GLY A 463 2.36 24.28 18.38
N ILE A 464 1.82 24.65 19.54
CA ILE A 464 2.53 25.52 20.51
C ILE A 464 3.49 24.69 21.37
N CYS A 465 4.74 25.13 21.54
CA CYS A 465 5.72 24.49 22.42
C CYS A 465 5.19 24.32 23.86
N THR A 466 5.19 23.10 24.40
CA THR A 466 4.47 22.72 25.64
C THR A 466 5.24 21.78 26.58
N SER A 467 6.48 21.41 26.26
CA SER A 467 7.32 20.45 27.01
C SER A 467 7.83 20.98 28.36
N GLY A 468 8.04 22.29 28.48
CA GLY A 468 8.69 22.91 29.65
C GLY A 468 10.19 22.60 29.78
N ALA A 469 10.83 22.08 28.73
CA ALA A 469 12.28 21.93 28.65
C ALA A 469 12.95 23.28 28.34
N ASP A 470 14.21 23.42 28.74
CA ASP A 470 15.05 24.61 28.54
C ASP A 470 16.51 24.13 28.31
N HIS A 471 17.35 24.99 27.73
CA HIS A 471 18.79 24.72 27.60
C HIS A 471 19.53 24.79 28.96
N ASP A 472 19.41 23.75 29.78
CA ASP A 472 19.81 23.76 31.19
C ASP A 472 20.92 22.76 31.56
N ASN A 473 21.55 22.14 30.57
CA ASN A 473 22.50 21.03 30.66
C ASN A 473 21.88 19.70 31.10
N ASN A 474 20.63 19.43 30.69
CA ASN A 474 19.95 18.17 30.95
C ASN A 474 19.02 17.79 29.79
N ILE A 475 19.37 16.69 29.12
CA ILE A 475 18.58 16.14 28.01
C ILE A 475 17.39 15.33 28.54
N PHE A 476 16.20 15.53 27.96
CA PHE A 476 14.98 14.79 28.29
C PHE A 476 14.94 13.45 27.54
N TRP A 477 15.52 12.40 28.16
CA TRP A 477 15.74 11.11 27.50
C TRP A 477 14.47 10.41 26.99
N SER A 478 13.32 10.61 27.64
CA SER A 478 12.02 10.03 27.26
C SER A 478 11.50 10.57 25.93
N ASP A 479 11.96 11.76 25.54
CA ASP A 479 11.42 12.52 24.44
C ASP A 479 12.35 12.51 23.23
N LEU A 480 13.61 12.06 23.40
CA LEU A 480 14.47 11.68 22.29
C LEU A 480 13.85 10.53 21.49
N GLY A 481 13.78 10.69 20.17
CA GLY A 481 13.13 9.70 19.32
C GLY A 481 13.62 9.67 17.88
N HIS A 482 13.87 8.46 17.39
CA HIS A 482 14.05 8.13 15.99
C HIS A 482 13.52 6.71 15.74
N ASN A 483 12.72 6.54 14.69
CA ASN A 483 12.23 5.24 14.26
C ASN A 483 12.66 4.95 12.81
N SER A 484 13.66 4.09 12.62
CA SER A 484 14.25 3.82 11.30
C SER A 484 13.32 3.12 10.28
N ARG A 485 12.10 2.75 10.68
CA ARG A 485 11.07 2.14 9.83
C ARG A 485 9.90 3.07 9.53
N ASP A 486 9.93 4.29 10.04
CA ASP A 486 8.87 5.28 9.87
C ASP A 486 9.38 6.40 8.96
N GLY A 487 8.62 6.68 7.89
CA GLY A 487 8.95 7.68 6.88
C GLY A 487 9.10 9.10 7.43
N LEU A 488 8.48 9.39 8.59
CA LEU A 488 8.69 10.66 9.28
C LEU A 488 10.13 10.82 9.76
N TYR A 489 10.81 9.74 10.14
CA TYR A 489 12.14 9.76 10.73
C TYR A 489 13.26 9.40 9.76
N ARG A 490 12.96 8.63 8.72
CA ARG A 490 13.92 8.22 7.69
C ARG A 490 13.21 8.11 6.35
N ASN A 491 13.62 8.98 5.41
CA ASN A 491 13.06 9.02 4.07
C ASN A 491 14.18 9.10 3.01
N PRO A 492 14.21 8.23 2.00
CA PRO A 492 13.38 7.03 1.85
C PRO A 492 13.62 5.97 2.94
N GLY A 493 12.58 5.18 3.24
CA GLY A 493 12.70 4.02 4.12
C GLY A 493 13.47 2.86 3.46
N GLY A 494 14.01 1.93 4.27
CA GLY A 494 14.64 0.71 3.75
C GLY A 494 15.95 0.92 2.96
N PRO A 495 16.43 -0.11 2.23
CA PRO A 495 17.58 0.04 1.33
C PRO A 495 17.29 1.02 0.19
N VAL A 496 18.27 1.83 -0.18
CA VAL A 496 18.17 2.83 -1.25
C VAL A 496 19.17 2.53 -2.37
N VAL A 497 18.89 3.00 -3.57
CA VAL A 497 19.83 2.89 -4.70
C VAL A 497 21.03 3.83 -4.44
N THR A 498 22.20 3.50 -4.98
CA THR A 498 23.30 4.48 -5.03
C THR A 498 22.88 5.75 -5.76
N GLY A 499 23.29 6.92 -5.29
CA GLY A 499 22.86 8.21 -5.84
C GLY A 499 21.62 8.80 -5.17
N THR A 500 20.91 8.03 -4.33
CA THR A 500 19.74 8.53 -3.58
C THR A 500 20.17 9.20 -2.27
N ASP A 501 19.73 10.43 -2.06
CA ASP A 501 19.86 11.13 -0.78
C ASP A 501 18.92 10.54 0.27
N VAL A 502 19.30 10.62 1.56
CA VAL A 502 18.46 10.10 2.66
C VAL A 502 18.34 11.12 3.78
N THR A 503 17.11 11.56 4.02
CA THR A 503 16.74 12.43 5.13
C THR A 503 16.59 11.63 6.41
N LEU A 504 17.25 12.07 7.48
CA LEU A 504 17.15 11.52 8.82
C LEU A 504 16.66 12.59 9.79
N ARG A 505 15.68 12.24 10.62
CA ARG A 505 15.18 13.10 11.69
C ARG A 505 15.40 12.52 13.07
N LEU A 506 15.66 13.40 14.02
CA LEU A 506 15.65 13.11 15.46
C LEU A 506 14.68 14.09 16.12
N ARG A 507 13.74 13.57 16.90
CA ARG A 507 12.95 14.43 17.78
C ARG A 507 13.58 14.53 19.17
N ALA A 508 13.33 15.62 19.87
CA ALA A 508 13.61 15.82 21.30
C ALA A 508 12.45 16.57 21.96
N ALA A 509 12.46 16.76 23.28
CA ALA A 509 11.47 17.62 23.91
C ALA A 509 11.61 19.05 23.39
N CYS A 510 10.50 19.75 23.16
CA CYS A 510 10.56 21.09 22.56
C CYS A 510 11.44 22.06 23.39
N GLY A 511 12.47 22.67 22.79
CA GLY A 511 13.39 23.59 23.47
C GLY A 511 14.48 22.95 24.34
N ASP A 512 14.70 21.64 24.19
CA ASP A 512 15.66 20.86 24.99
C ASP A 512 17.10 20.95 24.44
N LEU A 513 17.31 20.60 23.17
CA LEU A 513 18.66 20.45 22.65
C LEU A 513 19.25 21.78 22.19
N THR A 514 20.50 22.01 22.57
CA THR A 514 21.33 23.07 21.99
C THR A 514 21.96 22.65 20.65
N ASN A 515 22.12 21.35 20.42
CA ASN A 515 22.69 20.79 19.20
C ASN A 515 22.31 19.31 19.04
N ALA A 516 22.15 18.86 17.80
CA ALA A 516 22.03 17.46 17.44
C ALA A 516 22.99 17.12 16.30
N GLN A 517 23.61 15.95 16.35
CA GLN A 517 24.51 15.45 15.32
C GLN A 517 24.18 14.01 14.93
N VAL A 518 24.52 13.63 13.71
CA VAL A 518 24.53 12.25 13.26
C VAL A 518 25.96 11.82 13.01
N ARG A 519 26.32 10.64 13.52
CA ARG A 519 27.55 9.94 13.17
C ARG A 519 27.19 8.90 12.12
N VAL A 520 27.86 8.93 10.97
CA VAL A 520 27.70 7.94 9.89
C VAL A 520 29.05 7.28 9.63
N TYR A 521 29.08 5.95 9.62
CA TYR A 521 30.23 5.16 9.18
C TYR A 521 29.93 4.49 7.83
N ASN A 522 30.75 4.79 6.83
CA ASN A 522 30.69 4.19 5.50
C ASN A 522 31.57 2.94 5.47
N ASP A 523 30.94 1.77 5.39
CA ASP A 523 31.60 0.47 5.46
C ASP A 523 32.62 0.26 4.33
N ARG A 524 32.24 0.61 3.09
CA ARG A 524 33.09 0.46 1.91
C ARG A 524 34.34 1.33 1.94
N LEU A 525 34.20 2.59 2.37
CA LEU A 525 35.32 3.53 2.44
C LEU A 525 36.12 3.38 3.73
N ASN A 526 35.57 2.70 4.75
CA ASN A 526 36.11 2.63 6.09
C ASN A 526 36.36 4.03 6.69
N VAL A 527 35.37 4.92 6.55
CA VAL A 527 35.43 6.32 7.00
C VAL A 527 34.22 6.65 7.87
N GLN A 528 34.45 7.39 8.95
CA GLN A 528 33.40 7.94 9.81
C GLN A 528 33.30 9.46 9.63
N THR A 529 32.07 9.95 9.49
CA THR A 529 31.72 11.37 9.46
C THR A 529 30.77 11.70 10.61
N ILE A 530 30.88 12.89 11.18
CA ILE A 530 29.92 13.45 12.13
C ILE A 530 29.44 14.78 11.55
N SER A 531 28.13 14.91 11.38
CA SER A 531 27.47 16.07 10.78
C SER A 531 26.41 16.62 11.72
N ASN A 532 26.23 17.95 11.75
CA ASN A 532 25.16 18.57 12.51
C ASN A 532 23.82 18.39 11.80
N LEU A 533 22.76 18.21 12.58
CA LEU A 533 21.39 18.34 12.10
C LEU A 533 20.95 19.80 12.22
N ASN A 534 19.99 20.19 11.40
CA ASN A 534 19.31 21.47 11.46
C ASN A 534 18.03 21.34 12.26
N LEU A 535 17.75 22.28 13.16
CA LEU A 535 16.45 22.40 13.78
C LEU A 535 15.44 22.88 12.73
N VAL A 536 14.50 22.02 12.33
CA VAL A 536 13.52 22.32 11.27
C VAL A 536 12.15 22.70 11.84
N GLN A 537 11.84 22.28 13.07
CA GLN A 537 10.59 22.62 13.72
C GLN A 537 10.70 22.56 15.24
N GLN A 538 10.01 23.46 15.94
CA GLN A 538 10.02 23.53 17.41
C GLN A 538 8.63 23.91 17.93
N GLU A 539 7.75 22.91 18.02
CA GLU A 539 6.32 23.12 18.16
C GLU A 539 5.64 21.93 18.86
N GLY A 540 4.58 22.18 19.64
CA GLY A 540 3.90 21.12 20.37
C GLY A 540 4.75 20.53 21.51
N GLN A 541 4.80 19.20 21.61
CA GLN A 541 5.60 18.50 22.64
C GLN A 541 7.08 18.36 22.26
N TYR A 542 7.40 18.47 20.96
CA TYR A 542 8.71 18.08 20.44
C TYR A 542 9.37 19.20 19.63
N GLU A 543 10.68 19.12 19.54
CA GLU A 543 11.45 19.76 18.48
C GLU A 543 11.99 18.69 17.55
N TRP A 544 12.22 19.06 16.30
CA TRP A 544 12.61 18.17 15.22
C TRP A 544 13.89 18.67 14.58
N TRP A 545 14.89 17.80 14.61
CA TRP A 545 16.20 18.00 14.01
C TRP A 545 16.30 17.13 12.76
N GLU A 546 16.84 17.66 11.67
CA GLU A 546 16.89 16.99 10.37
C GLU A 546 18.27 17.13 9.71
N ILE A 547 18.66 16.11 8.96
CA ILE A 547 19.77 16.19 8.01
C ILE A 547 19.47 15.32 6.80
N THR A 548 19.76 15.83 5.60
CA THR A 548 19.88 15.01 4.39
C THR A 548 21.31 14.52 4.27
N LEU A 549 21.50 13.20 4.36
CA LEU A 549 22.78 12.57 4.13
C LEU A 549 23.10 12.60 2.63
N PRO A 550 24.34 12.92 2.24
CA PRO A 550 24.73 12.89 0.84
C PRO A 550 24.68 11.46 0.30
N ALA A 551 24.12 11.35 -0.91
CA ALA A 551 24.06 10.14 -1.68
C ALA A 551 25.41 9.41 -1.77
N SER A 552 25.36 8.08 -1.71
CA SER A 552 26.53 7.26 -1.99
C SER A 552 26.65 6.92 -3.46
N GLU A 553 27.76 7.30 -4.09
CA GLU A 553 28.11 6.95 -5.48
C GLU A 553 28.42 5.46 -5.68
N LEU A 554 28.72 4.73 -4.60
CA LEU A 554 29.14 3.33 -4.65
C LEU A 554 28.28 2.48 -3.71
N PRO A 555 27.96 1.22 -4.08
CA PRO A 555 27.22 0.33 -3.19
C PRO A 555 27.97 0.17 -1.87
N THR A 556 27.30 0.44 -0.76
CA THR A 556 27.90 0.46 0.59
C THR A 556 26.84 0.29 1.66
N VAL A 557 27.28 0.15 2.90
CA VAL A 557 26.41 0.20 4.07
C VAL A 557 26.81 1.41 4.91
N TYR A 558 25.85 2.28 5.17
CA TYR A 558 25.95 3.33 6.16
C TYR A 558 25.47 2.82 7.50
N TRP A 559 26.30 3.01 8.51
CA TRP A 559 26.00 2.71 9.91
C TRP A 559 25.88 4.02 10.68
N TYR A 560 24.66 4.38 11.08
CA TYR A 560 24.40 5.69 11.69
C TYR A 560 23.82 5.63 13.11
N ARG A 561 24.07 6.70 13.86
CA ARG A 561 23.50 6.96 15.20
C ARG A 561 23.53 8.46 15.50
N PHE A 562 22.70 8.89 16.45
CA PHE A 562 22.60 10.31 16.82
C PHE A 562 23.37 10.63 18.10
N ILE A 563 23.79 11.88 18.18
CA ILE A 563 24.44 12.51 19.34
C ILE A 563 23.60 13.74 19.68
N ALA A 564 22.92 13.71 20.82
CA ALA A 564 22.10 14.80 21.31
C ALA A 564 22.87 15.58 22.39
N GLN A 565 22.77 16.91 22.36
CA GLN A 565 23.52 17.79 23.27
C GLN A 565 22.66 18.94 23.79
N ASP A 566 22.67 19.11 25.11
CA ASP A 566 22.21 20.32 25.78
C ASP A 566 23.37 20.86 26.64
N GLY A 567 23.99 21.96 26.19
CA GLY A 567 25.14 22.58 26.84
C GLY A 567 26.30 21.62 27.05
N THR A 568 26.50 21.19 28.30
CA THR A 568 27.55 20.24 28.71
C THR A 568 27.06 18.78 28.79
N ALA A 569 25.76 18.53 28.71
CA ALA A 569 25.19 17.20 28.63
C ALA A 569 25.33 16.64 27.22
N THR A 570 25.60 15.34 27.12
CA THR A 570 25.63 14.60 25.86
C THR A 570 24.98 13.24 26.08
N ALA A 571 24.08 12.87 25.18
CA ALA A 571 23.49 11.54 25.12
C ALA A 571 23.60 11.00 23.68
N TYR A 572 23.49 9.69 23.55
CA TYR A 572 23.46 9.02 22.26
C TYR A 572 22.11 8.37 22.06
N TYR A 573 21.61 8.41 20.83
CA TYR A 573 20.40 7.70 20.44
C TYR A 573 20.75 6.70 19.35
N GLU A 574 20.58 5.42 19.68
CA GLU A 574 21.10 4.28 18.92
C GLU A 574 20.03 3.19 18.79
N ASP A 575 20.26 2.20 17.93
CA ASP A 575 19.40 1.03 17.82
C ASP A 575 19.39 0.21 19.12
N GLU A 576 18.36 -0.60 19.29
CA GLU A 576 18.31 -1.51 20.42
C GLU A 576 19.35 -2.63 20.32
N ALA A 577 19.60 -3.33 21.44
CA ALA A 577 20.62 -4.39 21.47
C ALA A 577 20.33 -5.54 20.49
N ALA A 578 19.06 -5.73 20.09
CA ALA A 578 18.65 -6.73 19.11
C ALA A 578 19.00 -6.36 17.66
N ARG A 579 19.30 -5.09 17.37
CA ARG A 579 19.70 -4.59 16.04
C ARG A 579 18.71 -4.94 14.92
N ASN A 580 17.43 -4.84 15.23
CA ASN A 580 16.32 -5.13 14.33
C ASN A 580 15.78 -3.86 13.64
N GLY A 581 16.30 -2.67 13.95
CA GLY A 581 15.75 -1.39 13.50
C GLY A 581 14.42 -1.03 14.18
N GLY A 582 13.75 -0.01 13.68
CA GLY A 582 12.59 0.59 14.35
C GLY A 582 13.02 1.68 15.34
N TRP A 583 12.33 1.76 16.48
CA TRP A 583 12.63 2.71 17.56
C TRP A 583 13.98 2.44 18.21
N GLY A 584 14.71 3.52 18.49
CA GLY A 584 15.95 3.46 19.24
C GLY A 584 15.81 3.56 20.74
N GLN A 585 16.96 3.68 21.38
CA GLN A 585 17.11 3.90 22.81
C GLN A 585 18.16 4.98 23.11
N THR A 586 17.92 5.73 24.17
CA THR A 586 18.86 6.72 24.69
C THR A 586 19.88 6.05 25.63
N VAL A 587 21.16 6.34 25.43
CA VAL A 587 22.26 5.88 26.29
C VAL A 587 23.24 7.01 26.61
N GLY A 588 23.80 7.00 27.83
CA GLY A 588 24.81 7.99 28.24
C GLY A 588 26.21 7.71 27.67
N GLU A 589 26.52 6.44 27.38
CA GLU A 589 27.74 6.02 26.72
C GLU A 589 27.39 5.12 25.54
N SER A 590 27.93 5.46 24.36
CA SER A 590 27.69 4.72 23.13
C SER A 590 28.22 3.29 23.19
N GLN A 591 27.39 2.33 22.77
CA GLN A 591 27.82 0.95 22.46
C GLN A 591 28.01 0.74 20.95
N ASP A 592 27.77 1.79 20.18
CA ASP A 592 27.79 1.82 18.72
C ASP A 592 26.79 0.84 18.08
N ASN A 593 25.60 0.72 18.66
CA ASN A 593 24.49 -0.01 18.06
C ASN A 593 23.86 0.82 16.94
N SER A 594 24.61 1.00 15.85
CA SER A 594 24.18 1.82 14.72
C SER A 594 23.08 1.13 13.91
N TRP A 595 22.16 1.93 13.35
CA TRP A 595 21.23 1.45 12.33
C TRP A 595 21.93 1.23 11.01
N GLN A 596 21.44 0.24 10.26
CA GLN A 596 21.88 -0.04 8.91
C GLN A 596 21.07 0.75 7.86
N LEU A 597 21.77 1.39 6.94
CA LEU A 597 21.24 1.97 5.71
C LEU A 597 22.05 1.44 4.52
N THR A 598 21.46 0.51 3.77
CA THR A 598 22.11 -0.12 2.62
C THR A 598 21.90 0.73 1.37
N HIS A 599 23.00 1.07 0.71
CA HIS A 599 23.02 1.59 -0.66
C HIS A 599 23.36 0.45 -1.61
N TYR A 600 22.44 0.09 -2.50
CA TYR A 600 22.62 -1.03 -3.42
C TYR A 600 22.85 -0.56 -4.87
N ASP A 601 23.52 -1.41 -5.65
CA ASP A 601 23.76 -1.16 -7.08
C ASP A 601 22.41 -1.14 -7.83
N PRO A 602 22.10 -0.15 -8.66
CA PRO A 602 20.85 -0.11 -9.43
C PRO A 602 20.62 -1.35 -10.30
N ASN A 603 21.68 -2.06 -10.70
CA ASN A 603 21.58 -3.30 -11.47
C ASN A 603 21.33 -4.55 -10.60
N PHE A 604 21.31 -4.41 -9.27
CA PHE A 604 20.96 -5.49 -8.37
C PHE A 604 19.44 -5.60 -8.27
N HIS A 605 18.91 -6.65 -8.87
CA HIS A 605 17.48 -6.94 -8.85
C HIS A 605 17.21 -8.19 -8.00
N THR A 606 16.18 -8.08 -7.17
CA THR A 606 15.52 -9.25 -6.56
C THR A 606 14.23 -9.52 -7.34
N PRO A 607 13.77 -10.78 -7.44
CA PRO A 607 12.52 -11.07 -8.12
C PRO A 607 11.35 -10.32 -7.46
N ASP A 608 10.66 -9.46 -8.19
CA ASP A 608 9.62 -8.59 -7.60
C ASP A 608 8.50 -9.37 -6.92
N TRP A 609 8.13 -10.52 -7.48
CA TRP A 609 7.09 -11.38 -6.91
C TRP A 609 7.40 -11.83 -5.49
N VAL A 610 8.68 -11.97 -5.10
CA VAL A 610 9.06 -12.44 -3.76
C VAL A 610 8.83 -11.38 -2.69
N LYS A 611 8.89 -10.10 -3.05
CA LYS A 611 8.71 -8.97 -2.12
C LYS A 611 7.30 -8.94 -1.52
N ASN A 612 6.33 -9.45 -2.28
CA ASN A 612 4.91 -9.52 -1.92
C ASN A 612 4.44 -10.97 -1.67
N ALA A 613 5.36 -11.94 -1.59
CA ALA A 613 4.99 -13.34 -1.47
C ALA A 613 4.56 -13.71 -0.04
N VAL A 614 3.45 -14.45 0.06
CA VAL A 614 3.08 -15.19 1.27
C VAL A 614 3.60 -16.61 1.10
N VAL A 615 4.74 -16.90 1.72
CA VAL A 615 5.45 -18.18 1.57
C VAL A 615 4.91 -19.21 2.57
N TYR A 616 4.49 -20.37 2.06
CA TYR A 616 4.10 -21.52 2.87
C TYR A 616 5.15 -22.63 2.77
N GLN A 617 5.82 -22.93 3.90
CA GLN A 617 6.80 -24.01 3.96
C GLN A 617 6.11 -25.37 4.13
N ILE A 618 6.50 -26.34 3.31
CA ILE A 618 5.97 -27.70 3.31
C ILE A 618 7.11 -28.70 3.58
N PHE A 619 6.95 -29.48 4.64
CA PHE A 619 7.70 -30.72 4.87
C PHE A 619 6.91 -31.88 4.27
N THR A 620 7.29 -32.31 3.06
CA THR A 620 6.49 -33.18 2.18
C THR A 620 5.96 -34.44 2.86
N ASP A 621 6.83 -35.24 3.51
CA ASP A 621 6.44 -36.49 4.20
C ASP A 621 5.33 -36.31 5.26
N ARG A 622 5.11 -35.09 5.76
CA ARG A 622 4.14 -34.81 6.85
C ARG A 622 2.92 -34.03 6.41
N PHE A 623 2.90 -33.52 5.19
CA PHE A 623 1.86 -32.58 4.78
C PHE A 623 0.54 -33.28 4.42
N ASN A 624 0.57 -34.19 3.45
CA ASN A 624 -0.59 -34.97 3.03
C ASN A 624 -0.15 -36.19 2.21
N ASP A 625 -0.69 -37.38 2.51
CA ASP A 625 -0.59 -38.59 1.66
C ASP A 625 -1.60 -38.49 0.52
N GLY A 626 -1.11 -38.35 -0.70
CA GLY A 626 -1.92 -38.24 -1.92
C GLY A 626 -1.95 -39.50 -2.75
N ASP A 627 -0.91 -40.32 -2.67
CA ASP A 627 -0.78 -41.61 -3.34
C ASP A 627 -0.18 -42.66 -2.40
N PRO A 628 -1.03 -43.46 -1.73
CA PRO A 628 -0.53 -44.45 -0.80
C PRO A 628 0.33 -45.57 -1.42
N THR A 629 0.40 -45.65 -2.76
CA THR A 629 1.15 -46.70 -3.47
C THR A 629 2.66 -46.42 -3.55
N ASN A 630 3.09 -45.18 -3.38
CA ASN A 630 4.52 -44.80 -3.35
C ASN A 630 5.08 -44.72 -1.92
N ASN A 631 4.24 -44.95 -0.90
CA ASN A 631 4.66 -44.93 0.49
C ASN A 631 5.85 -45.85 0.78
N THR A 632 6.80 -45.35 1.57
CA THR A 632 8.04 -46.05 1.90
C THR A 632 7.77 -47.48 2.37
N PRO A 633 8.45 -48.49 1.78
CA PRO A 633 8.33 -49.89 2.22
C PRO A 633 9.11 -50.20 3.51
N ALA A 634 8.59 -51.11 4.34
CA ALA A 634 9.26 -51.54 5.57
C ALA A 634 10.60 -52.20 5.25
N GLY A 635 11.66 -51.80 5.97
CA GLY A 635 13.01 -52.29 5.72
C GLY A 635 13.72 -51.63 4.53
N SER A 636 13.21 -50.49 4.03
CA SER A 636 13.96 -49.63 3.11
C SER A 636 15.31 -49.24 3.71
N PHE A 637 16.31 -49.11 2.85
CA PHE A 637 17.68 -48.85 3.25
C PHE A 637 17.80 -47.55 4.05
N PHE A 638 18.50 -47.62 5.19
CA PHE A 638 18.92 -46.47 5.97
C PHE A 638 20.29 -46.80 6.58
N TYR A 639 21.38 -46.50 5.87
CA TYR A 639 22.77 -46.67 6.35
C TYR A 639 23.09 -48.05 6.92
N ASN A 640 22.66 -49.12 6.22
CA ASN A 640 22.78 -50.52 6.66
C ASN A 640 21.99 -50.89 7.93
N GLU A 641 21.06 -50.04 8.36
CA GLU A 641 20.07 -50.37 9.39
C GLU A 641 18.80 -50.99 8.76
N THR A 642 18.15 -51.91 9.50
CA THR A 642 16.89 -52.57 9.09
C THR A 642 15.69 -52.06 9.90
N THR A 643 15.81 -50.87 10.46
CA THR A 643 14.99 -50.35 11.56
C THR A 643 13.96 -49.30 11.11
N THR A 644 13.81 -49.06 9.80
CA THR A 644 12.88 -48.07 9.23
C THR A 644 11.44 -48.28 9.70
N ILE A 645 10.86 -47.26 10.36
CA ILE A 645 9.52 -47.31 10.97
C ILE A 645 8.52 -46.56 10.07
N ILE A 646 7.38 -47.18 9.76
CA ILE A 646 6.49 -46.74 8.68
C ILE A 646 5.05 -46.65 9.17
N ARG A 647 4.41 -45.50 8.93
CA ARG A 647 3.05 -45.19 9.40
C ARG A 647 1.97 -45.07 8.36
N SER A 648 2.28 -45.10 7.07
CA SER A 648 1.27 -45.19 5.99
C SER A 648 0.22 -46.29 6.20
N ASN A 649 0.50 -47.28 7.06
CA ASN A 649 -0.40 -48.40 7.38
C ASN A 649 -1.22 -48.24 8.69
N ALA A 650 -1.16 -47.11 9.39
CA ALA A 650 -1.95 -46.85 10.61
C ALA A 650 -3.33 -46.21 10.29
N THR A 651 -4.36 -46.49 11.08
CA THR A 651 -5.73 -45.98 10.83
C THR A 651 -5.93 -44.48 11.08
N ASP A 652 -5.02 -43.83 11.82
CA ASP A 652 -5.03 -42.37 12.03
C ASP A 652 -3.65 -41.78 11.75
N TRP A 653 -3.58 -40.99 10.69
CA TRP A 653 -2.37 -40.30 10.22
C TRP A 653 -1.74 -39.39 11.28
N ASN A 654 -2.56 -38.76 12.12
CA ASN A 654 -2.10 -37.75 13.08
C ASN A 654 -1.56 -38.33 14.38
N THR A 655 -1.65 -39.65 14.57
CA THR A 655 -1.12 -40.28 15.78
C THR A 655 0.43 -40.26 15.75
N PRO A 656 1.11 -39.65 16.74
CA PRO A 656 2.58 -39.60 16.77
C PRO A 656 3.22 -40.99 16.74
N ILE A 657 4.24 -41.21 15.89
CA ILE A 657 4.97 -42.51 15.81
C ILE A 657 5.50 -42.92 17.15
N CYS A 658 6.42 -42.11 17.66
CA CYS A 658 7.21 -42.32 18.85
C CYS A 658 8.05 -41.03 19.01
N ASP A 659 8.37 -40.63 20.24
CA ASP A 659 9.29 -39.51 20.48
C ASP A 659 10.72 -40.06 20.62
N PRO A 660 11.65 -39.78 19.69
CA PRO A 660 13.02 -40.27 19.81
C PRO A 660 13.82 -39.60 20.93
N ARG A 661 13.31 -38.52 21.52
CA ARG A 661 13.93 -37.84 22.67
C ARG A 661 13.49 -38.44 24.01
N ASP A 662 12.40 -39.20 24.01
CA ASP A 662 11.91 -39.87 25.21
C ASP A 662 12.50 -41.28 25.31
N ALA A 663 13.27 -41.52 26.37
CA ALA A 663 13.89 -42.83 26.63
C ALA A 663 12.85 -43.94 26.90
N ALA A 664 11.61 -43.61 27.23
CA ALA A 664 10.50 -44.54 27.45
C ALA A 664 9.63 -44.78 26.20
N SER A 665 9.92 -44.09 25.10
CA SER A 665 9.25 -44.24 23.81
C SER A 665 9.59 -45.58 23.14
N ASP A 666 8.84 -45.94 22.09
CA ASP A 666 9.11 -47.13 21.28
C ASP A 666 10.31 -46.96 20.32
N CYS A 667 10.86 -45.75 20.18
CA CYS A 667 11.99 -45.45 19.29
C CYS A 667 13.06 -44.50 19.89
N PRO A 668 13.53 -44.76 21.13
CA PRO A 668 14.45 -43.85 21.80
C PRO A 668 15.77 -43.77 21.02
N GLY A 669 16.20 -42.55 20.67
CA GLY A 669 17.42 -42.32 19.92
C GLY A 669 17.34 -42.61 18.41
N VAL A 670 16.16 -42.94 17.88
CA VAL A 670 15.97 -43.29 16.46
C VAL A 670 15.39 -42.10 15.70
N TYR A 671 16.26 -41.38 14.98
CA TYR A 671 15.90 -40.18 14.22
C TYR A 671 15.86 -40.45 12.72
N SER A 672 15.18 -39.59 11.96
CA SER A 672 15.26 -39.51 10.48
C SER A 672 14.73 -40.71 9.66
N GLN A 673 14.41 -41.85 10.27
CA GLN A 673 13.94 -43.08 9.59
C GLN A 673 12.46 -43.41 9.85
N ASN A 674 11.69 -42.39 10.22
CA ASN A 674 10.27 -42.46 10.55
C ASN A 674 9.47 -41.81 9.41
N PHE A 675 8.71 -42.60 8.64
CA PHE A 675 8.00 -42.13 7.45
C PHE A 675 6.49 -42.16 7.66
N TYR A 676 5.83 -41.05 7.33
CA TYR A 676 4.38 -40.96 7.36
C TYR A 676 3.82 -41.32 5.99
N GLY A 677 4.43 -40.81 4.90
CA GLY A 677 4.00 -41.08 3.52
C GLY A 677 3.42 -39.87 2.78
N GLY A 678 3.66 -38.64 3.26
CA GLY A 678 3.25 -37.46 2.51
C GLY A 678 4.07 -37.30 1.23
N ASP A 679 3.44 -36.82 0.16
CA ASP A 679 3.99 -36.87 -1.20
C ASP A 679 3.59 -35.64 -2.05
N LEU A 680 4.10 -35.54 -3.28
CA LEU A 680 3.80 -34.42 -4.18
C LEU A 680 2.32 -34.41 -4.64
N GLN A 681 1.69 -35.58 -4.81
CA GLN A 681 0.27 -35.67 -5.14
C GLN A 681 -0.59 -35.10 -4.01
N GLY A 682 -0.18 -35.28 -2.77
CA GLY A 682 -0.82 -34.73 -1.59
C GLY A 682 -0.73 -33.21 -1.52
N ILE A 683 0.39 -32.64 -1.96
CA ILE A 683 0.52 -31.19 -2.13
C ILE A 683 -0.45 -30.70 -3.22
N ILE A 684 -0.49 -31.35 -4.38
CA ILE A 684 -1.41 -31.02 -5.48
C ILE A 684 -2.87 -31.04 -5.00
N ASN A 685 -3.25 -32.07 -4.24
CA ASN A 685 -4.60 -32.23 -3.68
C ASN A 685 -5.01 -31.13 -2.70
N LYS A 686 -4.06 -30.32 -2.22
CA LYS A 686 -4.25 -29.25 -1.23
C LYS A 686 -3.97 -27.85 -1.77
N LEU A 687 -3.68 -27.70 -3.06
CA LEU A 687 -3.43 -26.37 -3.66
C LEU A 687 -4.64 -25.43 -3.48
N ASP A 688 -5.87 -25.91 -3.63
CA ASP A 688 -7.08 -25.08 -3.41
C ASP A 688 -7.19 -24.59 -1.96
N TYR A 689 -6.75 -25.40 -1.00
CA TYR A 689 -6.68 -25.00 0.41
C TYR A 689 -5.64 -23.90 0.63
N LEU A 690 -4.47 -24.03 0.00
CA LEU A 690 -3.40 -23.04 0.10
C LEU A 690 -3.79 -21.72 -0.60
N GLU A 691 -4.53 -21.80 -1.71
CA GLU A 691 -5.06 -20.63 -2.43
C GLU A 691 -6.09 -19.90 -1.56
N THR A 692 -7.01 -20.65 -0.93
CA THR A 692 -7.99 -20.08 0.01
C THR A 692 -7.32 -19.38 1.20
N LEU A 693 -6.14 -19.86 1.62
CA LEU A 693 -5.35 -19.24 2.69
C LEU A 693 -4.63 -17.94 2.25
N GLY A 694 -4.56 -17.66 0.94
CA GLY A 694 -3.84 -16.52 0.38
C GLY A 694 -2.35 -16.77 0.12
N VAL A 695 -1.92 -18.03 0.03
CA VAL A 695 -0.53 -18.40 -0.26
C VAL A 695 -0.18 -18.06 -1.71
N THR A 696 0.96 -17.42 -1.93
CA THR A 696 1.47 -17.08 -3.28
C THR A 696 2.84 -17.68 -3.58
N ALA A 697 3.44 -18.41 -2.62
CA ALA A 697 4.63 -19.21 -2.87
C ALA A 697 4.71 -20.45 -1.97
N LEU A 698 5.13 -21.57 -2.53
CA LEU A 698 5.42 -22.80 -1.81
C LEU A 698 6.94 -22.93 -1.61
N TYR A 699 7.38 -23.21 -0.39
CA TYR A 699 8.76 -23.61 -0.12
C TYR A 699 8.79 -25.07 0.31
N LEU A 700 9.38 -25.94 -0.53
CA LEU A 700 9.48 -27.35 -0.24
C LEU A 700 10.83 -27.63 0.43
N ASN A 701 10.81 -28.32 1.58
CA ASN A 701 11.98 -29.03 2.09
C ASN A 701 12.50 -30.03 1.02
N PRO A 702 13.72 -30.60 1.17
CA PRO A 702 14.32 -31.39 0.10
C PRO A 702 13.42 -32.53 -0.39
N ILE A 703 13.29 -32.66 -1.71
CA ILE A 703 12.45 -33.66 -2.38
C ILE A 703 13.23 -34.66 -3.23
N PHE A 704 14.56 -34.54 -3.25
CA PHE A 704 15.45 -35.37 -4.04
C PHE A 704 15.74 -36.71 -3.36
N GLU A 705 16.16 -37.71 -4.14
CA GLU A 705 16.36 -39.08 -3.68
C GLU A 705 17.24 -39.15 -2.43
N SER A 706 16.72 -39.76 -1.35
CA SER A 706 17.41 -39.84 -0.07
C SER A 706 16.85 -40.93 0.85
N PRO A 707 17.69 -41.61 1.64
CA PRO A 707 17.24 -42.65 2.56
C PRO A 707 16.49 -42.11 3.78
N SER A 708 16.55 -40.81 4.09
CA SER A 708 15.88 -40.24 5.26
C SER A 708 14.51 -39.63 4.95
N ASN A 709 13.76 -39.32 6.01
CA ASN A 709 12.50 -38.59 5.92
C ASN A 709 12.66 -37.09 5.64
N HIS A 710 13.83 -36.50 5.92
CA HIS A 710 14.10 -35.07 5.75
C HIS A 710 14.87 -34.76 4.46
N LYS A 711 15.51 -35.76 3.87
CA LYS A 711 16.14 -35.76 2.56
C LYS A 711 17.35 -34.82 2.33
N TYR A 712 17.89 -34.25 3.40
CA TYR A 712 19.13 -33.44 3.38
C TYR A 712 20.38 -34.28 3.11
N ASP A 713 20.34 -35.57 3.39
CA ASP A 713 21.29 -36.56 2.92
C ASP A 713 20.92 -37.01 1.50
N THR A 714 21.12 -36.11 0.53
CA THR A 714 20.77 -36.36 -0.88
C THR A 714 21.71 -37.39 -1.52
N THR A 715 21.12 -38.42 -2.13
CA THR A 715 21.85 -39.49 -2.82
C THR A 715 22.04 -39.21 -4.31
N ASP A 716 21.02 -38.65 -4.96
CA ASP A 716 21.05 -38.11 -6.31
C ASP A 716 20.23 -36.81 -6.37
N PHE A 717 20.84 -35.71 -6.81
CA PHE A 717 20.19 -34.41 -6.91
C PHE A 717 19.27 -34.27 -8.13
N SER A 718 19.40 -35.16 -9.11
CA SER A 718 18.71 -35.09 -10.40
C SER A 718 17.40 -35.87 -10.43
N VAL A 719 17.09 -36.59 -9.36
CA VAL A 719 15.95 -37.51 -9.28
C VAL A 719 15.07 -37.11 -8.08
N ILE A 720 13.75 -36.97 -8.33
CA ILE A 720 12.75 -36.88 -7.27
C ILE A 720 12.73 -38.21 -6.52
N ASP A 721 12.68 -38.15 -5.20
CA ASP A 721 12.58 -39.37 -4.40
C ASP A 721 11.33 -40.16 -4.75
N ASP A 722 11.49 -41.46 -5.05
CA ASP A 722 10.40 -42.35 -5.45
C ASP A 722 9.24 -42.38 -4.43
N ASN A 723 9.50 -42.08 -3.15
CA ASN A 723 8.45 -42.01 -2.13
C ASN A 723 7.59 -40.74 -2.21
N PHE A 724 8.02 -39.74 -2.97
CA PHE A 724 7.30 -38.48 -3.18
C PHE A 724 6.67 -38.39 -4.57
N GLY A 725 7.16 -39.16 -5.54
CA GLY A 725 6.63 -39.20 -6.91
C GLY A 725 7.73 -39.24 -7.96
N ASP A 726 7.51 -38.56 -9.08
CA ASP A 726 8.47 -38.47 -10.18
C ASP A 726 8.55 -37.04 -10.75
N LEU A 727 9.42 -36.83 -11.75
CA LEU A 727 9.59 -35.54 -12.42
C LEU A 727 8.28 -35.04 -13.07
N ALA A 728 7.48 -35.94 -13.66
CA ALA A 728 6.24 -35.55 -14.32
C ALA A 728 5.18 -35.06 -13.33
N LEU A 729 5.13 -35.68 -12.14
CA LEU A 729 4.29 -35.24 -11.04
C LEU A 729 4.77 -33.90 -10.47
N PHE A 730 6.08 -33.69 -10.36
CA PHE A 730 6.64 -32.40 -9.97
C PHE A 730 6.28 -31.28 -10.98
N GLN A 731 6.43 -31.52 -12.28
CA GLN A 731 6.00 -30.58 -13.32
C GLN A 731 4.50 -30.28 -13.25
N THR A 732 3.68 -31.29 -12.91
CA THR A 732 2.25 -31.11 -12.68
C THR A 732 1.99 -30.21 -11.47
N LEU A 733 2.71 -30.40 -10.36
CA LEU A 733 2.64 -29.52 -9.19
C LEU A 733 2.99 -28.08 -9.54
N VAL A 734 4.12 -27.85 -10.21
CA VAL A 734 4.56 -26.51 -10.62
C VAL A 734 3.52 -25.85 -11.54
N THR A 735 3.01 -26.60 -12.53
CA THR A 735 1.97 -26.10 -13.45
C THR A 735 0.70 -25.72 -12.69
N GLN A 736 0.22 -26.57 -11.79
CA GLN A 736 -1.00 -26.33 -11.03
C GLN A 736 -0.85 -25.18 -10.02
N ALA A 737 0.31 -25.07 -9.37
CA ALA A 737 0.65 -23.92 -8.52
C ALA A 737 0.66 -22.63 -9.35
N GLY A 738 1.30 -22.64 -10.53
CA GLY A 738 1.35 -21.50 -11.43
C GLY A 738 -0.03 -21.04 -11.91
N THR A 739 -0.97 -21.95 -12.20
CA THR A 739 -2.36 -21.58 -12.55
C THR A 739 -3.11 -20.84 -11.45
N ARG A 740 -2.63 -20.92 -10.20
CA ARG A 740 -3.17 -20.25 -9.01
C ARG A 740 -2.32 -19.06 -8.58
N GLY A 741 -1.39 -18.61 -9.42
CA GLY A 741 -0.47 -17.52 -9.09
C GLY A 741 0.56 -17.86 -8.00
N MET A 742 0.83 -19.15 -7.75
CA MET A 742 1.82 -19.60 -6.77
C MET A 742 3.16 -19.94 -7.40
N SER A 743 4.24 -19.36 -6.86
CA SER A 743 5.62 -19.78 -7.16
C SER A 743 6.03 -21.02 -6.36
N VAL A 744 7.00 -21.79 -6.85
CA VAL A 744 7.58 -22.94 -6.12
C VAL A 744 9.07 -22.72 -5.88
N ILE A 745 9.51 -22.87 -4.65
CA ILE A 745 10.91 -22.75 -4.19
C ILE A 745 11.36 -24.11 -3.68
N LEU A 746 12.50 -24.59 -4.19
CA LEU A 746 13.12 -25.85 -3.76
C LEU A 746 14.30 -25.61 -2.82
N ASP A 747 14.52 -26.54 -1.89
CA ASP A 747 15.68 -26.56 -1.01
C ASP A 747 16.91 -27.13 -1.73
N GLY A 748 17.91 -26.27 -1.99
CA GLY A 748 19.18 -26.62 -2.63
C GLY A 748 20.25 -27.06 -1.64
N VAL A 749 20.37 -28.36 -1.38
CA VAL A 749 21.31 -28.92 -0.37
C VAL A 749 22.74 -29.04 -0.92
N PHE A 750 23.36 -27.92 -1.30
CA PHE A 750 24.61 -27.94 -2.07
C PHE A 750 25.90 -27.99 -1.25
N ASN A 751 25.81 -27.92 0.08
CA ASN A 751 27.00 -27.99 0.95
C ASN A 751 27.55 -29.42 1.10
N HIS A 752 26.68 -30.43 1.07
CA HIS A 752 27.02 -31.82 1.37
C HIS A 752 26.14 -32.77 0.56
N THR A 753 26.50 -34.05 0.54
CA THR A 753 25.68 -35.14 -0.01
C THR A 753 25.41 -36.16 1.09
N SER A 754 24.63 -37.20 0.80
CA SER A 754 24.64 -38.42 1.61
C SER A 754 26.00 -39.11 1.55
N SER A 755 26.41 -39.73 2.66
CA SER A 755 27.50 -40.71 2.67
C SER A 755 27.21 -41.92 1.78
N ASP A 756 25.98 -42.06 1.30
CA ASP A 756 25.59 -43.10 0.37
C ASP A 756 25.01 -42.53 -0.94
N SER A 757 25.53 -41.38 -1.35
CA SER A 757 25.29 -40.79 -2.66
C SER A 757 26.04 -41.52 -3.76
N ILE A 758 25.61 -41.35 -5.02
CA ILE A 758 26.28 -41.89 -6.21
C ILE A 758 27.75 -41.44 -6.34
N TYR A 759 28.13 -40.36 -5.66
CA TYR A 759 29.49 -39.83 -5.69
C TYR A 759 30.35 -40.30 -4.50
N PHE A 760 29.75 -40.56 -3.33
CA PHE A 760 30.48 -40.98 -2.13
C PHE A 760 30.48 -42.50 -1.96
N ASP A 761 29.31 -43.12 -2.10
CA ASP A 761 29.04 -44.56 -2.04
C ASP A 761 29.76 -45.31 -0.91
N ARG A 762 29.50 -44.94 0.34
CA ARG A 762 30.11 -45.62 1.50
C ARG A 762 29.75 -47.11 1.57
N TYR A 763 28.59 -47.50 1.05
CA TYR A 763 28.04 -48.85 1.22
C TYR A 763 28.10 -49.71 -0.06
N GLY A 764 28.69 -49.20 -1.14
CA GLY A 764 28.89 -49.91 -2.40
C GLY A 764 27.59 -50.31 -3.09
N ARG A 765 26.60 -49.41 -3.09
CA ARG A 765 25.27 -49.64 -3.68
C ARG A 765 25.21 -49.32 -5.17
N TYR A 766 26.14 -48.55 -5.70
CA TYR A 766 26.10 -48.11 -7.09
C TYR A 766 27.13 -48.84 -7.95
N ALA A 767 26.95 -48.75 -9.27
CA ALA A 767 27.86 -49.39 -10.23
C ALA A 767 29.16 -48.57 -10.44
N GLU A 768 29.08 -47.26 -10.22
CA GLU A 768 30.22 -46.35 -10.30
C GLU A 768 30.98 -46.36 -8.98
N VAL A 769 32.32 -46.26 -9.05
CA VAL A 769 33.16 -46.34 -7.86
C VAL A 769 33.17 -45.00 -7.13
N GLY A 770 32.52 -44.94 -5.97
CA GLY A 770 32.40 -43.74 -5.15
C GLY A 770 33.70 -43.32 -4.47
N ALA A 771 33.72 -42.10 -3.94
CA ALA A 771 34.86 -41.50 -3.25
C ALA A 771 35.30 -42.31 -2.03
N CYS A 772 34.39 -43.06 -1.41
CA CYS A 772 34.62 -43.87 -0.22
C CYS A 772 35.15 -45.28 -0.57
N GLU A 773 34.93 -45.74 -1.80
CA GLU A 773 35.29 -47.08 -2.24
C GLU A 773 36.70 -47.18 -2.85
N SER A 774 37.27 -46.07 -3.33
CA SER A 774 38.61 -46.04 -3.90
C SER A 774 39.31 -44.68 -3.77
N GLU A 775 40.61 -44.72 -3.42
CA GLU A 775 41.48 -43.53 -3.45
C GLU A 775 41.71 -43.01 -4.88
N THR A 776 41.43 -43.83 -5.90
CA THR A 776 41.50 -43.44 -7.32
C THR A 776 40.12 -43.17 -7.93
N SER A 777 39.07 -43.07 -7.11
CA SER A 777 37.75 -42.67 -7.60
C SER A 777 37.82 -41.28 -8.24
N PRO A 778 37.12 -41.03 -9.36
CA PRO A 778 37.03 -39.69 -9.93
C PRO A 778 36.37 -38.69 -8.97
N TYR A 779 35.60 -39.17 -7.99
CA TYR A 779 34.93 -38.36 -6.98
C TYR A 779 35.76 -38.12 -5.71
N ARG A 780 36.97 -38.72 -5.60
CA ARG A 780 37.76 -38.66 -4.36
C ARG A 780 38.05 -37.23 -3.90
N GLU A 781 38.41 -36.35 -4.82
CA GLU A 781 38.74 -34.95 -4.54
C GLU A 781 37.51 -34.07 -4.26
N TRP A 782 36.31 -34.57 -4.55
CA TRP A 782 35.06 -33.84 -4.27
C TRP A 782 34.79 -33.70 -2.78
N TYR A 783 35.50 -34.44 -1.93
CA TYR A 783 35.33 -34.47 -0.48
C TYR A 783 36.65 -34.25 0.27
N TYR A 784 36.55 -33.82 1.52
CA TYR A 784 37.71 -33.57 2.38
C TYR A 784 37.97 -34.76 3.31
N PHE A 785 38.73 -35.75 2.83
CA PHE A 785 39.23 -36.83 3.68
C PHE A 785 40.37 -36.33 4.57
N THR A 786 40.40 -36.81 5.81
CA THR A 786 41.54 -36.61 6.70
C THR A 786 42.58 -37.67 6.40
N ASP A 787 43.87 -37.31 6.40
CA ASP A 787 44.95 -38.26 6.14
C ASP A 787 44.89 -39.45 7.13
N VAL A 788 44.66 -40.64 6.60
CA VAL A 788 44.79 -41.92 7.33
C VAL A 788 46.08 -42.62 6.91
N THR A 789 46.57 -43.53 7.75
CA THR A 789 47.81 -44.26 7.45
C THR A 789 47.62 -45.09 6.17
N PRO A 790 48.51 -44.97 5.16
CA PRO A 790 48.42 -45.77 3.95
C PRO A 790 48.31 -47.27 4.26
N GLY A 791 47.28 -47.92 3.69
CA GLY A 791 47.02 -49.35 3.88
C GLY A 791 45.83 -49.69 4.78
N THR A 792 45.11 -48.70 5.34
CA THR A 792 43.83 -48.96 6.01
C THR A 792 42.68 -49.15 5.01
N GLY A 793 42.71 -48.53 3.82
CA GLY A 793 41.65 -48.60 2.80
C GLY A 793 40.94 -47.26 2.62
N PRO A 794 40.23 -47.04 1.50
CA PRO A 794 39.75 -45.71 1.08
C PRO A 794 38.72 -45.09 2.03
N CYS A 795 37.91 -45.92 2.69
CA CYS A 795 37.02 -45.52 3.78
C CYS A 795 37.18 -46.38 5.02
N VAL A 796 38.41 -46.45 5.54
CA VAL A 796 38.69 -47.18 6.77
C VAL A 796 39.26 -46.22 7.80
N GLY A 797 38.73 -46.30 9.02
CA GLY A 797 39.20 -45.51 10.15
C GLY A 797 40.68 -45.72 10.43
N SER A 798 41.32 -44.78 11.12
CA SER A 798 42.73 -44.89 11.50
C SER A 798 43.04 -46.12 12.39
N ASP A 799 42.02 -46.70 13.00
CA ASP A 799 42.05 -47.92 13.80
C ASP A 799 41.81 -49.22 12.99
N GLY A 800 41.58 -49.11 11.67
CA GLY A 800 41.27 -50.23 10.79
C GLY A 800 39.79 -50.59 10.71
N THR A 801 38.89 -49.82 11.33
CA THR A 801 37.44 -50.06 11.27
C THR A 801 36.89 -49.73 9.87
N PRO A 802 36.28 -50.69 9.14
CA PRO A 802 35.64 -50.42 7.85
C PRO A 802 34.56 -49.35 7.96
N GLU A 803 34.35 -48.58 6.89
CA GLU A 803 33.33 -47.51 6.77
C GLU A 803 33.49 -46.35 7.77
N ALA A 804 34.55 -46.35 8.60
CA ALA A 804 34.76 -45.39 9.68
C ALA A 804 35.85 -44.34 9.37
N ALA A 805 36.07 -44.00 8.10
CA ALA A 805 37.03 -42.96 7.74
C ALA A 805 36.61 -41.58 8.26
N THR A 806 37.60 -40.79 8.69
CA THR A 806 37.38 -39.41 9.14
C THR A 806 37.43 -38.46 7.95
N TYR A 807 36.38 -37.69 7.76
CA TYR A 807 36.28 -36.64 6.74
C TYR A 807 35.51 -35.43 7.27
N THR A 808 35.61 -34.29 6.58
CA THR A 808 34.81 -33.11 6.93
C THR A 808 33.36 -33.36 6.55
N SER A 809 32.47 -33.13 7.51
CA SER A 809 31.03 -33.28 7.31
C SER A 809 30.25 -32.14 7.97
N TRP A 810 28.98 -32.00 7.59
CA TRP A 810 28.10 -31.00 8.17
C TRP A 810 27.91 -31.26 9.67
N PHE A 811 28.34 -30.33 10.52
CA PHE A 811 28.30 -30.44 12.00
C PHE A 811 28.88 -31.74 12.59
N GLY A 812 29.73 -32.46 11.84
CA GLY A 812 30.31 -33.74 12.28
C GLY A 812 29.39 -34.95 12.09
N PHE A 813 28.22 -34.81 11.45
CA PHE A 813 27.38 -35.95 11.06
C PHE A 813 28.05 -36.71 9.94
N ASP A 814 28.46 -37.95 10.19
CA ASP A 814 29.19 -38.75 9.21
C ASP A 814 28.32 -39.11 7.98
N SER A 815 27.00 -39.14 8.11
CA SER A 815 26.06 -39.28 6.99
C SER A 815 26.07 -38.11 5.99
N LEU A 816 26.71 -36.97 6.30
CA LEU A 816 26.65 -35.74 5.50
C LEU A 816 28.06 -35.23 5.07
N PRO A 817 28.83 -36.00 4.28
CA PRO A 817 30.14 -35.57 3.79
C PRO A 817 30.08 -34.25 3.02
N LYS A 818 30.96 -33.31 3.38
CA LYS A 818 31.00 -31.96 2.81
C LYS A 818 31.60 -31.97 1.40
N LEU A 819 30.89 -31.37 0.45
CA LEU A 819 31.39 -31.13 -0.90
C LEU A 819 32.47 -30.05 -0.93
N ASN A 820 33.47 -30.25 -1.79
CA ASN A 820 34.55 -29.31 -2.03
C ASN A 820 34.22 -28.40 -3.22
N ALA A 821 33.54 -27.28 -2.94
CA ALA A 821 33.14 -26.29 -3.95
C ALA A 821 34.31 -25.59 -4.69
N ASN A 822 35.58 -25.86 -4.31
CA ASN A 822 36.74 -25.40 -5.07
C ASN A 822 37.05 -26.28 -6.29
N ILE A 823 36.51 -27.51 -6.35
CA ILE A 823 36.68 -28.41 -7.47
C ILE A 823 35.73 -28.01 -8.59
N GLN A 824 36.28 -27.76 -9.80
CA GLN A 824 35.48 -27.35 -10.95
C GLN A 824 34.36 -28.34 -11.26
N ALA A 825 34.62 -29.65 -11.22
CA ALA A 825 33.60 -30.67 -11.48
C ALA A 825 32.43 -30.62 -10.47
N VAL A 826 32.68 -30.23 -9.21
CA VAL A 826 31.61 -30.01 -8.21
C VAL A 826 30.82 -28.76 -8.55
N ARG A 827 31.48 -27.67 -8.97
CA ARG A 827 30.77 -26.47 -9.43
C ARG A 827 29.97 -26.74 -10.70
N ASP A 828 30.53 -27.48 -11.65
CA ASP A 828 29.86 -27.85 -12.90
C ASP A 828 28.60 -28.66 -12.63
N LEU A 829 28.66 -29.58 -11.66
CA LEU A 829 27.49 -30.31 -11.18
C LEU A 829 26.42 -29.36 -10.63
N ILE A 830 26.77 -28.41 -9.75
CA ILE A 830 25.74 -27.62 -9.05
C ILE A 830 25.27 -26.39 -9.84
N TRP A 831 26.17 -25.58 -10.43
CA TRP A 831 25.80 -24.30 -11.07
C TRP A 831 26.63 -23.87 -12.31
N ASP A 832 27.91 -24.26 -12.45
CA ASP A 832 28.78 -23.80 -13.56
C ASP A 832 28.51 -24.56 -14.89
N GLY A 833 27.87 -25.73 -14.83
CA GLY A 833 27.68 -26.63 -15.97
C GLY A 833 26.64 -26.19 -17.01
N GLY A 834 26.08 -24.98 -16.88
CA GLY A 834 24.99 -24.54 -17.74
C GLY A 834 23.70 -25.31 -17.48
N SER A 835 22.93 -25.65 -18.52
CA SER A 835 21.62 -26.31 -18.39
C SER A 835 21.68 -27.71 -17.77
N THR A 836 22.86 -28.34 -17.72
CA THR A 836 23.04 -29.65 -17.07
C THR A 836 23.39 -29.55 -15.59
N SER A 837 23.57 -28.34 -15.06
CA SER A 837 23.83 -28.14 -13.64
C SER A 837 22.53 -28.25 -12.84
N ILE A 838 22.59 -28.83 -11.63
CA ILE A 838 21.42 -29.12 -10.80
C ILE A 838 20.56 -27.87 -10.56
N ALA A 839 21.18 -26.74 -10.19
CA ALA A 839 20.44 -25.52 -9.90
C ALA A 839 19.68 -24.98 -11.12
N ARG A 840 20.20 -25.21 -12.33
CA ARG A 840 19.60 -24.72 -13.57
C ARG A 840 18.61 -25.72 -14.17
N PHE A 841 18.91 -27.02 -14.11
CA PHE A 841 18.05 -28.10 -14.57
C PHE A 841 16.63 -27.97 -13.99
N TRP A 842 16.52 -27.84 -12.66
CA TRP A 842 15.22 -27.72 -11.97
C TRP A 842 14.48 -26.40 -12.19
N VAL A 843 15.14 -25.39 -12.75
CA VAL A 843 14.51 -24.11 -13.12
C VAL A 843 14.03 -24.13 -14.57
N GLU A 844 14.68 -24.93 -15.43
CA GLU A 844 14.38 -25.01 -16.87
C GLU A 844 13.39 -26.12 -17.23
N GLU A 845 13.43 -27.26 -16.52
CA GLU A 845 12.56 -28.43 -16.71
C GLU A 845 11.38 -28.44 -15.73
#